data_AF-A0A9W9N6D3-F1
#
_entry.id   AF-A0A9W9N6D3-F1
#
_cell.length_a   1.000
_cell.length_b   1.000
_cell.length_c   1.000
_cell.angle_alpha   90.00
_cell.angle_beta   90.00
_cell.angle_gamma   90.00
#
_symmetry.space_group_name_H-M   'P 1'
#
loop_
_entity.id
_entity.type
_entity.pdbx_description
1 polymer ?
#
loop_
_entity_poly.entity_id
_entity_poly.type
_entity_poly.pdbx_seq_one_letter_code
_entity_poly.pdbx_strand_id
1 'polypeptide(L)'
;MSAPVASQKTYSIASIPADGIGPEVINAGITALNALTDTLKTFKLEFKNYDWSSDTYKKTGKYIPDGGLEELKKHDAIFFGAVGAPDVPDHISLWGLRLAICQPFQQYANVRPTRVFRGTESPLRKCGPNDLDWVIIRENSEGEYAGQGGRSHAGKPWEVATEVSIFSRHGVERIMRFAFETAQKRPRKLLTVVTKSNAQRNGMVLWDEVAKLVAVDFPDVTVDKMLVDAMTTRMVLKPESLDTIVATNLHADILSDLAASLAGSIGIAPTSNLDPTREHPSMFEPIHGSAFDITGMGISNPVATFWTAAEMLAWLGEEEASKQLLVCVENVCEQGVLTRDLGGDATTKQVTDAVRPSKRARILLDSSDDPTTTSLTSLHRAISPPLPRGCPGLTDGKLTSSSGDTARPAKLINSPVQLTHIRDLPDGNNVDAVGLRDILGDPMIRECWQFNYLFDVDFLMSQFDEDVRGLVQVKVVHGSWRKEDTNRIRVEEACSQYPNVEPIVAYMPEPFGTHHSKMMILLRHDDLAQVIIHTANMIHMDWTNMTQAAWRSPLLPLQKATPTGSHTDAKIGSGARFKRDLLAYLKAYGPKKTGPLVQQLDNHDFSSIRAALIASVPSKQHASNSSSEEGTLWGWPALKDLLSQVPIPQKSTSKKPHIVIQISSVATLGQTNKWLKDVFFKALTPTKTPQPSTYSIIFPTPDEIRRSLNGYNSGGSIHMKTQSAAQQKQLQYMRPHLCQWAGDSLPPGQCIDLSEDNSSRREAGRARAAPHIKTYIRFADSDMKTIDWAMVSSANLSTQAWGAATNASGEVRICSWEIGVVVWPDLFRDEDCGDAASPSASKSEPRAERESPAPDALMVPCFKRDRPAVAEEAETASVVVAFRMPYDLPLTPYGAGDEPWCATASHTLPDWQGQSWIV
;
A
#
# COMPACT_ATOMS: atom_id res chain seq x y z
N MET A 1 43.31 19.77 58.35
CA MET A 1 41.86 20.02 58.25
C MET A 1 41.36 19.26 57.03
N SER A 2 40.64 18.16 57.23
CA SER A 2 40.02 17.38 56.15
C SER A 2 38.87 18.19 55.57
N ALA A 3 38.89 18.43 54.25
CA ALA A 3 37.79 19.05 53.53
C ALA A 3 36.50 18.24 53.78
N PRO A 4 35.33 18.88 53.95
CA PRO A 4 34.08 18.17 54.16
C PRO A 4 33.82 17.30 52.93
N VAL A 5 33.62 16.00 53.12
CA VAL A 5 33.05 15.14 52.08
C VAL A 5 31.63 15.66 51.85
N ALA A 6 31.40 16.35 50.73
CA ALA A 6 30.06 16.79 50.35
C ALA A 6 29.15 15.55 50.34
N SER A 7 28.06 15.58 51.11
CA SER A 7 27.09 14.49 51.13
C SER A 7 26.53 14.32 49.72
N GLN A 8 26.73 13.16 49.10
CA GLN A 8 26.11 12.83 47.82
C GLN A 8 24.60 12.99 47.97
N LYS A 9 23.98 13.78 47.09
CA LYS A 9 22.52 13.94 47.07
C LYS A 9 21.89 12.60 46.70
N THR A 10 20.92 12.15 47.49
CA THR A 10 20.18 10.90 47.25
C THR A 10 18.78 11.28 46.79
N TYR A 11 18.34 10.71 45.67
CA TYR A 11 16.98 10.85 45.16
C TYR A 11 16.21 9.56 45.34
N SER A 12 14.97 9.66 45.81
CA SER A 12 14.03 8.55 45.94
C SER A 12 13.16 8.43 44.69
N ILE A 13 13.20 7.29 44.02
CA ILE A 13 12.50 7.04 42.76
C ILE A 13 11.47 5.92 42.97
N ALA A 14 10.20 6.20 42.66
CA ALA A 14 9.18 5.16 42.60
C ALA A 14 9.30 4.40 41.28
N SER A 15 9.56 3.10 41.32
CA SER A 15 9.60 2.24 40.14
C SER A 15 8.27 1.50 40.02
N ILE A 16 7.54 1.72 38.91
CA ILE A 16 6.30 1.02 38.58
C ILE A 16 6.49 0.34 37.22
N PRO A 17 6.99 -0.90 37.16
CA PRO A 17 7.25 -1.55 35.88
C PRO A 17 5.99 -1.99 35.13
N ALA A 18 4.87 -2.17 35.86
CA ALA A 18 3.56 -2.53 35.33
C ALA A 18 3.54 -3.84 34.52
N ASP A 19 3.24 -3.78 33.22
CA ASP A 19 2.80 -4.92 32.39
C ASP A 19 3.75 -5.23 31.23
N GLY A 20 3.60 -6.45 30.68
CA GLY A 20 4.27 -6.89 29.45
C GLY A 20 5.79 -6.77 29.50
N ILE A 21 6.38 -6.04 28.54
CA ILE A 21 7.83 -5.77 28.50
C ILE A 21 8.31 -4.77 29.56
N GLY A 22 7.39 -4.07 30.24
CA GLY A 22 7.69 -3.03 31.23
C GLY A 22 8.70 -3.49 32.32
N PRO A 23 8.49 -4.62 33.00
CA PRO A 23 9.46 -5.22 33.93
C PRO A 23 10.86 -5.41 33.34
N GLU A 24 10.97 -5.85 32.09
CA GLU A 24 12.25 -6.14 31.44
C GLU A 24 13.02 -4.84 31.15
N VAL A 25 12.36 -3.87 30.52
CA VAL A 25 13.00 -2.62 30.10
C VAL A 25 13.26 -1.67 31.27
N ILE A 26 12.38 -1.61 32.28
CA ILE A 26 12.60 -0.80 33.49
C ILE A 26 13.77 -1.35 34.30
N ASN A 27 13.90 -2.68 34.41
CA ASN A 27 15.06 -3.30 35.05
C ASN A 27 16.36 -2.99 34.28
N ALA A 28 16.33 -3.00 32.95
CA ALA A 28 17.45 -2.55 32.14
C ALA A 28 17.81 -1.08 32.43
N GLY A 29 16.84 -0.18 32.48
CA GLY A 29 17.01 1.23 32.84
C GLY A 29 17.64 1.43 34.22
N ILE A 30 17.13 0.73 35.24
CA ILE A 30 17.68 0.76 36.61
C ILE A 30 19.13 0.25 36.62
N THR A 31 19.44 -0.80 35.85
CA THR A 31 20.79 -1.34 35.73
C THR A 31 21.76 -0.31 35.13
N ALA A 32 21.35 0.38 34.06
CA ALA A 32 22.14 1.45 33.45
C ALA A 32 22.33 2.65 34.40
N LEU A 33 21.28 3.06 35.12
CA LEU A 33 21.33 4.14 36.11
C LEU A 33 22.24 3.83 37.31
N ASN A 34 22.20 2.59 37.81
CA ASN A 34 23.11 2.13 38.86
C ASN A 34 24.58 2.14 38.37
N ALA A 35 24.84 1.64 37.16
CA ALA A 35 26.17 1.70 36.57
C ALA A 35 26.67 3.15 36.38
N LEU A 36 25.79 4.07 35.99
CA LEU A 36 26.10 5.50 35.85
C LEU A 36 26.43 6.14 37.20
N THR A 37 25.60 5.93 38.23
CA THR A 37 25.81 6.49 39.57
C THR A 37 27.08 5.92 40.24
N ASP A 38 27.35 4.62 40.07
CA ASP A 38 28.59 3.98 40.55
C ASP A 38 29.84 4.54 39.87
N THR A 39 29.72 4.90 38.59
CA THR A 39 30.82 5.48 37.80
C THR A 39 31.07 6.94 38.19
N LEU A 40 30.02 7.74 38.24
CA LEU A 40 30.10 9.19 38.48
C LEU A 40 30.39 9.51 39.95
N LYS A 41 29.75 8.79 40.88
CA LYS A 41 29.83 9.03 42.33
C LYS A 41 29.53 10.49 42.71
N THR A 42 28.62 11.15 42.00
CA THR A 42 28.18 12.52 42.30
C THR A 42 26.84 12.56 43.04
N PHE A 43 25.94 11.60 42.78
CA PHE A 43 24.64 11.44 43.42
C PHE A 43 24.29 9.95 43.58
N LYS A 44 23.19 9.66 44.28
CA LYS A 44 22.62 8.32 44.45
C LYS A 44 21.14 8.28 44.05
N LEU A 45 20.70 7.13 43.56
CA LEU A 45 19.29 6.85 43.27
C LEU A 45 18.84 5.66 44.12
N GLU A 46 17.73 5.81 44.82
CA GLU A 46 17.10 4.74 45.59
C GLU A 46 15.74 4.40 44.98
N PHE A 47 15.60 3.18 44.44
CA PHE A 47 14.37 2.73 43.81
C PHE A 47 13.47 1.99 44.79
N LYS A 48 12.23 2.43 44.93
CA LYS A 48 11.16 1.69 45.61
C LYS A 48 10.24 1.08 44.57
N ASN A 49 10.19 -0.25 44.49
CA ASN A 49 9.37 -0.94 43.52
C ASN A 49 7.90 -1.05 43.98
N TYR A 50 6.97 -0.80 43.06
CA TYR A 50 5.54 -0.91 43.26
C TYR A 50 4.98 -1.90 42.22
N ASP A 51 4.37 -2.99 42.71
CA ASP A 51 3.76 -4.03 41.88
C ASP A 51 2.35 -3.61 41.42
N TRP A 52 2.24 -2.46 40.76
CA TRP A 52 0.98 -1.94 40.22
C TRP A 52 0.89 -2.31 38.74
N SER A 53 0.13 -3.35 38.46
CA SER A 53 0.04 -4.03 37.15
C SER A 53 -1.38 -4.54 36.90
N SER A 54 -1.65 -4.98 35.68
CA SER A 54 -2.88 -5.68 35.30
C SER A 54 -3.08 -6.95 36.11
N ASP A 55 -2.00 -7.63 36.52
CA ASP A 55 -2.06 -8.79 37.42
C ASP A 55 -2.50 -8.41 38.84
N THR A 56 -2.02 -7.28 39.36
CA THR A 56 -2.50 -6.73 40.64
C THR A 56 -3.95 -6.30 40.56
N TYR A 57 -4.36 -5.67 39.45
CA TYR A 57 -5.76 -5.35 39.19
C TYR A 57 -6.63 -6.61 39.16
N LYS A 58 -6.23 -7.67 38.46
CA LYS A 58 -6.97 -8.95 38.42
C LYS A 58 -7.12 -9.59 39.80
N LYS A 59 -6.13 -9.45 40.69
CA LYS A 59 -6.16 -9.99 42.05
C LYS A 59 -7.00 -9.15 43.03
N THR A 60 -6.96 -7.83 42.90
CA THR A 60 -7.47 -6.90 43.94
C THR A 60 -8.64 -6.03 43.49
N GLY A 61 -8.93 -5.99 42.18
CA GLY A 61 -9.88 -5.08 41.55
C GLY A 61 -9.41 -3.63 41.42
N LYS A 62 -8.15 -3.32 41.80
CA LYS A 62 -7.58 -1.96 41.75
C LYS A 62 -6.14 -2.00 41.23
N TYR A 63 -5.78 -1.05 40.37
CA TYR A 63 -4.38 -0.84 39.96
C TYR A 63 -3.58 -0.13 41.06
N ILE A 64 -4.15 0.95 41.60
CA ILE A 64 -3.55 1.74 42.68
C ILE A 64 -4.26 1.38 43.99
N PRO A 65 -3.55 0.83 44.99
CA PRO A 65 -4.10 0.57 46.32
C PRO A 65 -4.57 1.85 47.01
N ASP A 66 -5.45 1.72 48.00
CA ASP A 66 -5.92 2.86 48.79
C ASP A 66 -4.73 3.57 49.47
N GLY A 67 -4.63 4.89 49.30
CA GLY A 67 -3.49 5.70 49.76
C GLY A 67 -2.25 5.66 48.84
N GLY A 68 -2.29 4.95 47.71
CA GLY A 68 -1.15 4.82 46.80
C GLY A 68 -0.61 6.15 46.27
N LEU A 69 -1.47 7.12 45.94
CA LEU A 69 -1.02 8.45 45.52
C LEU A 69 -0.28 9.19 46.64
N GLU A 70 -0.70 9.05 47.90
CA GLU A 70 0.01 9.66 49.05
C GLU A 70 1.38 9.00 49.29
N GLU A 71 1.53 7.72 48.96
CA GLU A 71 2.84 7.06 48.94
C GLU A 71 3.72 7.60 47.82
N LEU A 72 3.18 7.79 46.62
CA LEU A 72 3.96 8.31 45.49
C LEU A 72 4.47 9.73 45.73
N LYS A 73 3.69 10.61 46.37
CA LYS A 73 4.09 11.99 46.71
C LYS A 73 5.39 12.11 47.51
N LYS A 74 5.83 11.03 48.17
CA LYS A 74 7.06 10.99 48.98
C LYS A 74 8.34 10.84 48.14
N HIS A 75 8.20 10.54 46.85
CA HIS A 75 9.32 10.33 45.94
C HIS A 75 9.65 11.60 45.16
N ASP A 76 10.89 11.70 44.67
CA ASP A 76 11.35 12.81 43.84
C ASP A 76 10.89 12.65 42.38
N ALA A 77 10.76 11.41 41.90
CA ALA A 77 10.28 11.07 40.56
C ALA A 77 9.66 9.67 40.51
N ILE A 78 8.89 9.42 39.44
CA ILE A 78 8.30 8.11 39.13
C ILE A 78 8.92 7.59 37.83
N PHE A 79 9.43 6.38 37.85
CA PHE A 79 9.95 5.65 36.68
C PHE A 79 8.96 4.53 36.34
N PHE A 80 8.29 4.67 35.20
CA PHE A 80 7.08 3.93 34.87
C PHE A 80 7.25 3.12 33.58
N GLY A 81 6.81 1.86 33.59
CA GLY A 81 6.85 0.95 32.45
C GLY A 81 5.59 1.01 31.58
N ALA A 82 5.33 -0.04 30.79
CA ALA A 82 4.12 -0.09 29.97
C ALA A 82 2.92 -0.62 30.77
N VAL A 83 1.71 -0.13 30.53
CA VAL A 83 0.48 -0.59 31.19
C VAL A 83 -0.55 -1.06 30.16
N GLY A 84 -1.24 -2.16 30.50
CA GLY A 84 -2.28 -2.78 29.67
C GLY A 84 -2.03 -4.28 29.53
N ALA A 85 -3.09 -5.05 29.33
CA ALA A 85 -3.04 -6.49 29.13
C ALA A 85 -4.14 -6.95 28.16
N PRO A 86 -3.92 -7.99 27.32
CA PRO A 86 -4.90 -8.43 26.33
C PRO A 86 -6.22 -8.91 26.95
N ASP A 87 -6.19 -9.31 28.21
CA ASP A 87 -7.33 -9.79 28.99
C ASP A 87 -7.99 -8.71 29.87
N VAL A 88 -7.50 -7.46 29.82
CA VAL A 88 -8.09 -6.31 30.52
C VAL A 88 -8.48 -5.26 29.49
N PRO A 89 -9.76 -4.82 29.41
CA PRO A 89 -10.16 -3.79 28.47
C PRO A 89 -9.31 -2.52 28.55
N ASP A 90 -8.86 -1.99 27.42
CA ASP A 90 -7.90 -0.87 27.35
C ASP A 90 -8.38 0.38 28.11
N HIS A 91 -9.69 0.66 28.07
CA HIS A 91 -10.28 1.78 28.79
C HIS A 91 -10.22 1.64 30.32
N ILE A 92 -9.92 0.46 30.86
CA ILE A 92 -9.76 0.23 32.30
C ILE A 92 -8.30 0.44 32.72
N SER A 93 -7.35 -0.11 31.98
CA SER A 93 -5.92 -0.05 32.33
C SER A 93 -5.36 1.37 32.29
N LEU A 94 -5.66 2.11 31.22
CA LEU A 94 -5.19 3.49 31.03
C LEU A 94 -5.76 4.44 32.11
N TRP A 95 -7.06 4.33 32.38
CA TRP A 95 -7.76 5.19 33.34
C TRP A 95 -7.52 4.79 34.79
N GLY A 96 -7.25 3.51 35.06
CA GLY A 96 -7.06 2.97 36.39
C GLY A 96 -5.66 3.17 36.98
N LEU A 97 -4.64 3.40 36.14
CA LEU A 97 -3.25 3.57 36.58
C LEU A 97 -2.62 4.88 36.08
N ARG A 98 -2.37 4.99 34.77
CA ARG A 98 -1.60 6.12 34.21
C ARG A 98 -2.31 7.46 34.43
N LEU A 99 -3.56 7.60 33.94
CA LEU A 99 -4.30 8.87 34.09
C LEU A 99 -4.68 9.15 35.54
N ALA A 100 -4.89 8.11 36.35
CA ALA A 100 -5.11 8.21 37.78
C ALA A 100 -3.91 8.79 38.55
N ILE A 101 -2.70 8.75 37.98
CA ILE A 101 -1.51 9.45 38.49
C ILE A 101 -1.40 10.84 37.86
N CYS A 102 -1.45 10.94 36.53
CA CYS A 102 -1.18 12.19 35.81
C CYS A 102 -2.13 13.33 36.20
N GLN A 103 -3.44 13.06 36.27
CA GLN A 103 -4.43 14.12 36.51
C GLN A 103 -4.35 14.68 37.95
N PRO A 104 -4.34 13.85 39.02
CA PRO A 104 -4.26 14.37 40.38
C PRO A 104 -2.94 15.07 40.70
N PHE A 105 -1.83 14.64 40.10
CA PHE A 105 -0.51 15.26 40.30
C PHE A 105 -0.23 16.46 39.39
N GLN A 106 -1.22 16.92 38.62
CA GLN A 106 -1.05 18.04 37.70
C GLN A 106 0.12 17.83 36.73
N GLN A 107 0.34 16.59 36.29
CA GLN A 107 1.36 16.26 35.29
C GLN A 107 0.89 16.65 33.88
N TYR A 108 0.55 17.92 33.69
CA TYR A 108 -0.18 18.43 32.52
C TYR A 108 0.71 18.59 31.28
N ALA A 109 2.03 18.69 31.45
CA ALA A 109 2.97 18.86 30.35
C ALA A 109 3.62 17.51 30.04
N ASN A 110 3.15 16.85 29.00
CA ASN A 110 3.77 15.63 28.50
C ASN A 110 4.75 15.99 27.38
N VAL A 111 6.05 15.77 27.63
CA VAL A 111 7.15 16.15 26.74
C VAL A 111 7.72 14.90 26.08
N ARG A 112 7.79 14.92 24.75
CA ARG A 112 8.24 13.82 23.91
C ARG A 112 9.31 14.31 22.92
N PRO A 113 10.59 14.33 23.35
CA PRO A 113 11.72 14.52 22.45
C PRO A 113 11.78 13.40 21.41
N THR A 114 12.17 13.72 20.18
CA THR A 114 12.33 12.72 19.12
C THR A 114 13.44 13.13 18.18
N ARG A 115 14.39 12.22 17.96
CA ARG A 115 15.51 12.43 17.03
C ARG A 115 16.03 11.10 16.50
N VAL A 116 16.67 11.15 15.34
CA VAL A 116 17.38 9.99 14.79
C VAL A 116 18.70 9.86 15.55
N PHE A 117 18.89 8.77 16.31
CA PHE A 117 20.14 8.54 17.03
C PHE A 117 21.29 8.19 16.07
N ARG A 118 22.51 8.58 16.46
CA ARG A 118 23.72 8.15 15.75
C ARG A 118 23.79 6.62 15.75
N GLY A 119 24.05 6.04 14.57
CA GLY A 119 24.05 4.59 14.37
C GLY A 119 22.68 3.96 14.13
N THR A 120 21.60 4.73 14.09
CA THR A 120 20.26 4.25 13.71
C THR A 120 19.83 4.87 12.37
N GLU A 121 18.89 4.22 11.69
CA GLU A 121 18.36 4.69 10.41
C GLU A 121 16.89 5.06 10.54
N SER A 122 16.51 6.19 9.94
CA SER A 122 15.11 6.60 9.80
C SER A 122 14.50 5.95 8.55
N PRO A 123 13.21 5.54 8.56
CA PRO A 123 12.53 5.03 7.36
C PRO A 123 12.31 6.10 6.26
N LEU A 124 12.53 7.39 6.56
CA LEU A 124 12.47 8.45 5.55
C LEU A 124 13.68 8.40 4.60
N ARG A 125 13.39 8.32 3.30
CA ARG A 125 14.37 8.15 2.19
C ARG A 125 15.54 9.15 2.16
N LYS A 126 15.43 10.30 2.83
CA LYS A 126 16.41 11.40 2.83
C LYS A 126 16.54 12.08 4.20
N CYS A 127 16.50 11.32 5.29
CA CYS A 127 16.60 11.85 6.64
C CYS A 127 17.84 11.29 7.36
N GLY A 128 18.80 12.16 7.65
CA GLY A 128 19.96 11.86 8.49
C GLY A 128 19.76 12.28 9.95
N PRO A 129 20.76 12.03 10.81
CA PRO A 129 20.68 12.27 12.26
C PRO A 129 20.30 13.70 12.69
N ASN A 130 20.57 14.71 11.86
CA ASN A 130 20.31 16.12 12.18
C ASN A 130 19.05 16.67 11.49
N ASP A 131 18.37 15.88 10.66
CA ASP A 131 17.19 16.33 9.91
C ASP A 131 15.90 16.19 10.73
N LEU A 132 15.95 15.42 11.82
CA LEU A 132 14.86 15.22 12.76
C LEU A 132 15.38 15.39 14.19
N ASP A 133 15.07 16.52 14.80
CA ASP A 133 15.24 16.82 16.23
C ASP A 133 14.05 17.66 16.66
N TRP A 134 13.03 17.00 17.19
CA TRP A 134 11.77 17.61 17.59
C TRP A 134 11.53 17.47 19.08
N VAL A 135 10.77 18.42 19.64
CA VAL A 135 10.18 18.30 20.97
C VAL A 135 8.68 18.49 20.85
N ILE A 136 7.93 17.41 21.03
CA ILE A 136 6.47 17.44 21.02
C ILE A 136 5.97 17.62 22.45
N ILE A 137 5.11 18.61 22.65
CA ILE A 137 4.52 19.00 23.92
C ILE A 137 3.02 18.75 23.84
N ARG A 138 2.60 17.74 24.58
CA ARG A 138 1.22 17.26 24.70
C ARG A 138 0.59 17.87 25.94
N GLU A 139 -0.56 18.51 25.77
CA GLU A 139 -1.45 18.79 26.89
C GLU A 139 -2.01 17.46 27.42
N ASN A 140 -1.70 17.10 28.66
CA ASN A 140 -1.89 15.74 29.17
C ASN A 140 -3.09 15.61 30.14
N SER A 141 -3.73 16.72 30.52
CA SER A 141 -4.74 16.75 31.59
C SER A 141 -6.18 16.96 31.11
N GLU A 142 -6.36 17.63 29.97
CA GLU A 142 -7.64 17.98 29.37
C GLU A 142 -7.75 17.40 27.94
N GLY A 143 -8.56 18.03 27.09
CA GLY A 143 -8.93 17.54 25.76
C GLY A 143 -9.88 16.35 25.85
N GLU A 144 -9.68 15.40 24.94
CA GLU A 144 -10.42 14.13 24.86
C GLU A 144 -10.24 13.27 26.12
N TYR A 145 -9.20 13.54 26.91
CA TYR A 145 -8.80 12.79 28.09
C TYR A 145 -9.33 13.41 29.39
N ALA A 146 -10.14 14.47 29.31
CA ALA A 146 -10.75 15.10 30.49
C ALA A 146 -11.78 14.21 31.22
N GLY A 147 -12.21 13.11 30.60
CA GLY A 147 -13.13 12.13 31.19
C GLY A 147 -14.59 12.59 31.24
N GLN A 148 -14.94 13.65 30.52
CA GLN A 148 -16.33 14.13 30.42
C GLN A 148 -17.09 13.36 29.34
N GLY A 149 -18.26 12.84 29.72
CA GLY A 149 -19.05 11.96 28.86
C GLY A 149 -19.76 10.88 29.64
N GLY A 150 -20.16 9.81 28.96
CA GLY A 150 -20.79 8.64 29.55
C GLY A 150 -21.66 7.85 28.59
N ARG A 151 -22.13 6.69 29.06
CA ARG A 151 -23.01 5.78 28.33
C ARG A 151 -24.40 5.75 28.96
N SER A 152 -25.42 6.04 28.17
CA SER A 152 -26.84 5.91 28.52
C SER A 152 -27.42 4.62 27.94
N HIS A 153 -28.29 3.95 28.71
CA HIS A 153 -28.92 2.68 28.32
C HIS A 153 -27.94 1.54 28.03
N ALA A 154 -26.91 1.39 28.87
CA ALA A 154 -25.85 0.42 28.66
C ALA A 154 -26.35 -1.01 28.40
N GLY A 155 -25.85 -1.62 27.32
CA GLY A 155 -26.20 -2.98 26.90
C GLY A 155 -27.58 -3.11 26.22
N LYS A 156 -28.21 -2.00 25.82
CA LYS A 156 -29.46 -2.01 25.02
C LYS A 156 -29.18 -1.63 23.56
N PRO A 157 -30.05 -2.04 22.60
CA PRO A 157 -29.87 -1.67 21.19
C PRO A 157 -29.91 -0.15 20.90
N TRP A 158 -30.50 0.64 21.79
CA TRP A 158 -30.58 2.11 21.71
C TRP A 158 -29.59 2.80 22.66
N GLU A 159 -28.51 2.10 23.01
CA GLU A 159 -27.43 2.67 23.80
C GLU A 159 -26.81 3.90 23.11
N VAL A 160 -26.52 4.93 23.90
CA VAL A 160 -25.90 6.17 23.45
C VAL A 160 -24.66 6.43 24.28
N ALA A 161 -23.52 6.63 23.63
CA ALA A 161 -22.30 7.13 24.24
C ALA A 161 -22.09 8.60 23.86
N THR A 162 -21.57 9.38 24.80
CA THR A 162 -21.16 10.77 24.57
C THR A 162 -19.77 10.96 25.13
N GLU A 163 -18.87 11.53 24.35
CA GLU A 163 -17.53 11.89 24.75
C GLU A 163 -17.31 13.37 24.42
N VAL A 164 -16.88 14.15 25.41
CA VAL A 164 -16.78 15.61 25.31
C VAL A 164 -15.35 16.05 25.59
N SER A 165 -14.67 16.58 24.58
CA SER A 165 -13.36 17.21 24.78
C SER A 165 -13.50 18.51 25.57
N ILE A 166 -12.72 18.65 26.64
CA ILE A 166 -12.72 19.85 27.49
C ILE A 166 -11.45 20.65 27.24
N PHE A 167 -11.61 21.97 27.07
CA PHE A 167 -10.48 22.89 26.99
C PHE A 167 -10.80 24.08 27.89
N SER A 168 -10.14 24.17 29.04
CA SER A 168 -10.24 25.33 29.91
C SER A 168 -9.19 26.37 29.50
N ARG A 169 -9.53 27.65 29.64
CA ARG A 169 -8.55 28.72 29.37
C ARG A 169 -7.27 28.54 30.19
N HIS A 170 -7.41 28.10 31.46
CA HIS A 170 -6.28 27.85 32.34
C HIS A 170 -5.37 26.72 31.81
N GLY A 171 -5.95 25.58 31.43
CA GLY A 171 -5.24 24.44 30.89
C GLY A 171 -4.50 24.77 29.59
N VAL A 172 -5.17 25.47 28.67
CA VAL A 172 -4.57 25.93 27.41
C VAL A 172 -3.46 26.96 27.66
N GLU A 173 -3.65 27.94 28.54
CA GLU A 173 -2.65 28.98 28.77
C GLU A 173 -1.35 28.41 29.36
N ARG A 174 -1.46 27.52 30.37
CA ARG A 174 -0.28 26.95 31.03
C ARG A 174 0.54 26.04 30.11
N ILE A 175 -0.11 25.25 29.25
CA ILE A 175 0.62 24.39 28.30
C ILE A 175 1.26 25.21 27.18
N MET A 176 0.57 26.26 26.70
CA MET A 176 1.15 27.19 25.72
C MET A 176 2.39 27.86 26.28
N ARG A 177 2.31 28.45 27.49
CA ARG A 177 3.48 29.07 28.14
C ARG A 177 4.65 28.10 28.27
N PHE A 178 4.39 26.89 28.74
CA PHE A 178 5.41 25.84 28.83
C PHE A 178 6.03 25.52 27.45
N ALA A 179 5.23 25.47 26.39
CA ALA A 179 5.72 25.22 25.04
C ALA A 179 6.54 26.37 24.47
N PHE A 180 6.14 27.61 24.72
CA PHE A 180 6.90 28.81 24.37
C PHE A 180 8.25 28.85 25.10
N GLU A 181 8.27 28.58 26.41
CA GLU A 181 9.51 28.51 27.19
C GLU A 181 10.45 27.40 26.70
N THR A 182 9.89 26.26 26.29
CA THR A 182 10.65 25.14 25.73
C THR A 182 11.25 25.52 24.38
N ALA A 183 10.45 26.11 23.49
CA ALA A 183 10.92 26.58 22.19
C ALA A 183 12.00 27.66 22.34
N GLN A 184 11.82 28.61 23.27
CA GLN A 184 12.76 29.72 23.50
C GLN A 184 14.15 29.23 23.95
N LYS A 185 14.21 28.10 24.69
CA LYS A 185 15.47 27.47 25.12
C LYS A 185 16.17 26.70 24.00
N ARG A 186 15.46 26.34 22.92
CA ARG A 186 16.04 25.62 21.79
C ARG A 186 16.70 26.57 20.78
N PRO A 187 17.77 26.15 20.09
CA PRO A 187 18.54 27.03 19.20
C PRO A 187 17.71 27.71 18.11
N ARG A 188 16.69 27.01 17.58
CA ARG A 188 15.87 27.50 16.46
C ARG A 188 14.74 28.43 16.90
N LYS A 189 14.38 28.43 18.18
CA LYS A 189 13.28 29.22 18.75
C LYS A 189 11.99 29.15 17.90
N LEU A 190 11.64 27.95 17.46
CA LEU A 190 10.51 27.72 16.55
C LEU A 190 9.45 26.85 17.24
N LEU A 191 8.23 27.39 17.35
CA LEU A 191 7.07 26.70 17.90
C LEU A 191 5.98 26.54 16.84
N THR A 192 5.57 25.31 16.55
CA THR A 192 4.41 24.99 15.73
C THR A 192 3.22 24.63 16.64
N VAL A 193 2.17 25.45 16.60
CA VAL A 193 0.90 25.22 17.29
C VAL A 193 0.00 24.38 16.41
N VAL A 194 -0.23 23.13 16.81
CA VAL A 194 -1.09 22.20 16.09
C VAL A 194 -2.54 22.35 16.56
N THR A 195 -3.47 22.41 15.61
CA THR A 195 -4.89 22.65 15.86
C THR A 195 -5.77 21.86 14.90
N LYS A 196 -7.09 21.85 15.15
CA LYS A 196 -8.10 21.44 14.17
C LYS A 196 -9.30 22.38 14.19
N SER A 197 -9.03 23.68 14.31
CA SER A 197 -10.05 24.73 14.44
C SER A 197 -10.99 24.87 13.25
N ASN A 198 -10.63 24.31 12.08
CA ASN A 198 -11.55 24.23 10.94
C ASN A 198 -12.73 23.25 11.15
N ALA A 199 -12.58 22.25 12.03
CA ALA A 199 -13.63 21.28 12.36
C ALA A 199 -14.13 21.42 13.81
N GLN A 200 -13.23 21.62 14.78
CA GLN A 200 -13.57 21.77 16.19
C GLN A 200 -13.76 23.25 16.56
N ARG A 201 -14.90 23.81 16.13
CA ARG A 201 -15.17 25.26 16.10
C ARG A 201 -15.20 25.99 17.46
N ASN A 202 -15.15 25.28 18.58
CA ASN A 202 -15.19 25.88 19.93
C ASN A 202 -13.84 25.70 20.66
N GLY A 203 -13.52 24.45 21.04
CA GLY A 203 -12.31 24.14 21.80
C GLY A 203 -11.01 24.52 21.07
N MET A 204 -10.88 24.16 19.80
CA MET A 204 -9.67 24.47 19.03
C MET A 204 -9.59 25.94 18.62
N VAL A 205 -10.71 26.67 18.59
CA VAL A 205 -10.70 28.12 18.40
C VAL A 205 -10.18 28.82 19.66
N LEU A 206 -10.62 28.40 20.86
CA LEU A 206 -10.07 28.87 22.12
C LEU A 206 -8.57 28.56 22.23
N TRP A 207 -8.14 27.36 21.81
CA TRP A 207 -6.74 26.96 21.71
C TRP A 207 -5.91 27.95 20.87
N ASP A 208 -6.39 28.26 19.66
CA ASP A 208 -5.75 29.21 18.74
C ASP A 208 -5.72 30.64 19.31
N GLU A 209 -6.79 31.08 19.98
CA GLU A 209 -6.88 32.41 20.60
C GLU A 209 -5.88 32.58 21.74
N VAL A 210 -5.82 31.62 22.65
CA VAL A 210 -4.91 31.66 23.79
C VAL A 210 -3.45 31.56 23.33
N ALA A 211 -3.13 30.75 22.32
CA ALA A 211 -1.80 30.68 21.73
C ALA A 211 -1.31 32.07 21.25
N LYS A 212 -2.17 32.82 20.57
CA LYS A 212 -1.86 34.19 20.11
C LYS A 212 -1.66 35.16 21.27
N LEU A 213 -2.45 35.02 22.34
CA LEU A 213 -2.31 35.87 23.53
C LEU A 213 -0.98 35.62 24.23
N VAL A 214 -0.60 34.36 24.42
CA VAL A 214 0.67 33.98 25.06
C VAL A 214 1.87 34.38 24.20
N ALA A 215 1.77 34.28 22.87
CA ALA A 215 2.84 34.64 21.95
C ALA A 215 3.38 36.08 22.13
N VAL A 216 2.55 37.00 22.62
CA VAL A 216 2.95 38.40 22.90
C VAL A 216 4.07 38.47 23.94
N ASP A 217 4.11 37.53 24.89
CA ASP A 217 5.11 37.47 25.95
C ASP A 217 6.45 36.87 25.47
N PHE A 218 6.50 36.29 24.27
CA PHE A 218 7.66 35.57 23.70
C PHE A 218 8.01 36.09 22.29
N PRO A 219 8.36 37.38 22.14
CA PRO A 219 8.57 38.00 20.83
C PRO A 219 9.79 37.46 20.05
N ASP A 220 10.69 36.72 20.71
CA ASP A 220 11.86 36.09 20.11
C ASP A 220 11.61 34.65 19.62
N VAL A 221 10.41 34.10 19.85
CA VAL A 221 9.99 32.79 19.36
C VAL A 221 9.20 32.95 18.07
N THR A 222 9.64 32.28 17.01
CA THR A 222 8.88 32.20 15.75
C THR A 222 7.72 31.22 15.93
N VAL A 223 6.50 31.70 15.70
CA VAL A 223 5.29 30.89 15.84
C VAL A 223 4.72 30.52 14.47
N ASP A 224 4.50 29.23 14.30
CA ASP A 224 3.79 28.64 13.17
C ASP A 224 2.49 28.00 13.66
N LYS A 225 1.45 27.94 12.81
CA LYS A 225 0.17 27.31 13.12
C LYS A 225 -0.19 26.31 12.03
N MET A 226 -0.47 25.07 12.42
CA MET A 226 -0.77 24.01 11.46
C MET A 226 -1.98 23.17 11.86
N LEU A 227 -2.78 22.75 10.87
CA LEU A 227 -3.83 21.76 11.11
C LEU A 227 -3.19 20.38 11.32
N VAL A 228 -3.72 19.56 12.24
CA VAL A 228 -3.11 18.25 12.59
C VAL A 228 -2.94 17.30 11.40
N ASP A 229 -3.85 17.32 10.42
CA ASP A 229 -3.76 16.57 9.17
C ASP A 229 -2.67 17.09 8.23
N ALA A 230 -2.47 18.41 8.18
CA ALA A 230 -1.34 18.98 7.44
C ALA A 230 -0.01 18.76 8.20
N MET A 231 -0.06 18.67 9.52
CA MET A 231 1.11 18.40 10.36
C MET A 231 1.69 17.02 10.06
N THR A 232 0.86 15.99 9.90
CA THR A 232 1.34 14.63 9.55
C THR A 232 2.05 14.61 8.19
N THR A 233 1.58 15.36 7.20
CA THR A 233 2.26 15.44 5.89
C THR A 233 3.59 16.18 6.00
N ARG A 234 3.64 17.28 6.77
CA ARG A 234 4.88 18.04 6.98
C ARG A 234 5.96 17.27 7.72
N MET A 235 5.57 16.48 8.73
CA MET A 235 6.51 15.59 9.45
C MET A 235 7.19 14.58 8.53
N VAL A 236 6.52 14.15 7.45
CA VAL A 236 7.06 13.18 6.48
C VAL A 236 7.83 13.87 5.35
N LEU A 237 7.27 14.94 4.78
CA LEU A 237 7.78 15.55 3.56
C LEU A 237 8.85 16.63 3.80
N LYS A 238 8.78 17.32 4.94
CA LYS A 238 9.68 18.42 5.31
C LYS A 238 10.05 18.34 6.81
N PRO A 239 10.56 17.20 7.29
CA PRO A 239 10.83 16.99 8.71
C PRO A 239 11.73 18.07 9.35
N GLU A 240 12.71 18.57 8.59
CA GLU A 240 13.66 19.59 9.00
C GLU A 240 13.02 20.95 9.27
N SER A 241 11.80 21.18 8.77
CA SER A 241 11.07 22.42 8.94
C SER A 241 10.36 22.56 10.31
N LEU A 242 10.49 21.57 11.18
CA LEU A 242 9.85 21.49 12.49
C LEU A 242 10.89 21.48 13.62
N ASP A 243 10.51 21.96 14.80
CA ASP A 243 11.39 22.06 15.98
C ASP A 243 10.63 21.76 17.28
N THR A 244 9.91 22.74 17.83
CA THR A 244 9.01 22.52 18.98
C THR A 244 7.57 22.46 18.49
N ILE A 245 6.80 21.49 18.95
CA ILE A 245 5.41 21.27 18.52
C ILE A 245 4.54 21.25 19.77
N VAL A 246 3.44 22.00 19.80
CA VAL A 246 2.44 21.91 20.86
C VAL A 246 1.10 21.46 20.30
N ALA A 247 0.49 20.46 20.92
CA ALA A 247 -0.83 19.98 20.53
C ALA A 247 -1.64 19.49 21.74
N THR A 248 -2.93 19.29 21.49
CA THR A 248 -3.85 18.69 22.47
C THR A 248 -3.49 17.24 22.75
N ASN A 249 -4.10 16.70 23.80
CA ASN A 249 -3.88 15.34 24.25
C ASN A 249 -3.92 14.30 23.12
N LEU A 250 -5.05 14.14 22.43
CA LEU A 250 -5.19 13.15 21.36
C LEU A 250 -4.31 13.44 20.15
N HIS A 251 -4.19 14.71 19.74
CA HIS A 251 -3.39 15.08 18.56
C HIS A 251 -1.91 14.78 18.78
N ALA A 252 -1.35 15.18 19.93
CA ALA A 252 0.07 14.95 20.21
C ALA A 252 0.37 13.46 20.42
N ASP A 253 -0.56 12.67 20.98
CA ASP A 253 -0.41 11.22 21.11
C ASP A 253 -0.13 10.57 19.75
N ILE A 254 -1.01 10.84 18.77
CA ILE A 254 -0.88 10.33 17.40
C ILE A 254 0.38 10.88 16.72
N LEU A 255 0.64 12.18 16.84
CA LEU A 255 1.80 12.81 16.18
C LEU A 255 3.13 12.30 16.75
N SER A 256 3.21 12.04 18.04
CA SER A 256 4.46 11.56 18.65
C SER A 256 4.72 10.08 18.38
N ASP A 257 3.70 9.24 18.23
CA ASP A 257 3.86 7.87 17.74
C ASP A 257 4.35 7.84 16.28
N LEU A 258 3.83 8.75 15.45
CA LEU A 258 4.36 9.00 14.11
C LEU A 258 5.82 9.45 14.19
N ALA A 259 6.15 10.44 15.03
CA ALA A 259 7.51 10.94 15.18
C ALA A 259 8.50 9.83 15.56
N ALA A 260 8.13 8.99 16.53
CA ALA A 260 8.95 7.87 16.98
C ALA A 260 9.25 6.89 15.82
N SER A 261 8.22 6.54 15.06
CA SER A 261 8.34 5.68 13.89
C SER A 261 9.22 6.32 12.80
N LEU A 262 9.08 7.63 12.57
CA LEU A 262 9.91 8.39 11.62
C LEU A 262 11.36 8.53 12.07
N ALA A 263 11.65 8.45 13.37
CA ALA A 263 13.01 8.48 13.90
C ALA A 263 13.72 7.12 13.84
N GLY A 264 12.99 6.03 13.56
CA GLY A 264 13.56 4.69 13.34
C GLY A 264 12.76 3.56 13.99
N SER A 265 12.23 3.78 15.20
CA SER A 265 11.42 2.79 15.93
C SER A 265 10.59 3.44 17.03
N ILE A 266 9.43 2.87 17.38
CA ILE A 266 8.71 3.26 18.60
C ILE A 266 9.55 2.98 19.86
N GLY A 267 10.43 1.98 19.82
CA GLY A 267 11.32 1.55 20.91
C GLY A 267 12.44 2.52 21.26
N ILE A 268 12.57 3.66 20.56
CA ILE A 268 13.55 4.71 20.88
C ILE A 268 12.94 5.97 21.50
N ALA A 269 11.61 6.07 21.59
CA ALA A 269 10.98 7.33 21.97
C ALA A 269 10.71 7.47 23.49
N PRO A 270 11.29 8.50 24.15
CA PRO A 270 11.07 8.78 25.57
C PRO A 270 9.77 9.55 25.81
N THR A 271 9.33 9.60 27.06
CA THR A 271 8.25 10.50 27.51
C THR A 271 8.46 10.98 28.94
N SER A 272 8.16 12.25 29.15
CA SER A 272 8.18 12.93 30.46
C SER A 272 6.81 13.54 30.75
N ASN A 273 6.06 12.99 31.70
CA ASN A 273 4.84 13.57 32.25
C ASN A 273 5.22 14.48 33.42
N LEU A 274 5.39 15.76 33.11
CA LEU A 274 5.91 16.74 34.04
C LEU A 274 4.78 17.44 34.78
N ASP A 275 4.99 17.64 36.08
CA ASP A 275 4.39 18.71 36.87
C ASP A 275 5.38 19.88 36.91
N PRO A 276 5.24 20.90 36.04
CA PRO A 276 6.16 22.03 35.98
C PRO A 276 6.28 22.82 37.29
N THR A 277 5.30 22.71 38.18
CA THR A 277 5.31 23.41 39.49
C THR A 277 6.23 22.75 40.51
N ARG A 278 6.61 21.47 40.29
CA ARG A 278 7.39 20.64 41.21
C ARG A 278 6.67 20.34 42.54
N GLU A 279 5.37 20.57 42.65
CA GLU A 279 4.60 20.25 43.85
C GLU A 279 4.43 18.73 44.03
N HIS A 280 4.34 18.00 42.92
CA HIS A 280 4.21 16.54 42.88
C HIS A 280 5.35 15.91 42.07
N PRO A 281 5.68 14.63 42.32
CA PRO A 281 6.66 13.92 41.50
C PRO A 281 6.19 13.84 40.04
N SER A 282 7.12 14.12 39.12
CA SER A 282 6.91 13.91 37.69
C SER A 282 7.16 12.44 37.31
N MET A 283 6.50 11.96 36.25
CA MET A 283 6.56 10.57 35.81
C MET A 283 7.25 10.43 34.46
N PHE A 284 8.21 9.52 34.38
CA PHE A 284 9.02 9.26 33.20
C PHE A 284 8.72 7.84 32.70
N GLU A 285 8.18 7.73 31.49
CA GLU A 285 7.75 6.48 30.86
C GLU A 285 8.26 6.40 29.42
N PRO A 286 8.63 5.23 28.88
CA PRO A 286 8.83 5.07 27.44
C PRO A 286 7.47 4.97 26.71
N ILE A 287 7.40 5.39 25.43
CA ILE A 287 6.12 5.46 24.67
C ILE A 287 5.54 4.08 24.34
N HIS A 288 6.38 3.05 24.23
CA HIS A 288 5.96 1.74 23.71
C HIS A 288 4.86 1.08 24.57
N GLY A 289 3.95 0.36 23.90
CA GLY A 289 2.95 -0.47 24.58
C GLY A 289 3.55 -1.71 25.28
N SER A 290 2.71 -2.52 25.91
CA SER A 290 3.13 -3.69 26.69
C SER A 290 3.77 -4.82 25.86
N ALA A 291 3.59 -4.85 24.55
CA ALA A 291 4.24 -5.79 23.60
C ALA A 291 4.28 -7.27 24.08
N PHE A 292 3.10 -7.84 24.37
CA PHE A 292 2.96 -9.19 24.94
C PHE A 292 3.50 -10.32 24.06
N ASP A 293 3.60 -10.08 22.76
CA ASP A 293 4.17 -10.99 21.77
C ASP A 293 5.66 -11.25 21.99
N ILE A 294 6.38 -10.35 22.69
CA ILE A 294 7.82 -10.48 22.98
C ILE A 294 8.17 -10.50 24.47
N THR A 295 7.18 -10.42 25.37
CA THR A 295 7.39 -10.41 26.83
C THR A 295 8.17 -11.63 27.30
N GLY A 296 9.25 -11.40 28.05
CA GLY A 296 10.07 -12.47 28.64
C GLY A 296 11.00 -13.20 27.66
N MET A 297 11.04 -12.76 26.40
CA MET A 297 11.94 -13.31 25.39
C MET A 297 13.34 -12.69 25.43
N GLY A 298 13.55 -11.60 26.18
CA GLY A 298 14.87 -10.94 26.28
C GLY A 298 15.25 -10.14 25.03
N ILE A 299 14.28 -9.75 24.20
CA ILE A 299 14.51 -9.08 22.91
C ILE A 299 13.85 -7.70 22.81
N SER A 300 13.30 -7.17 23.91
CA SER A 300 12.74 -5.83 23.97
C SER A 300 13.81 -4.75 23.77
N ASN A 301 13.46 -3.65 23.11
CA ASN A 301 14.38 -2.53 22.93
C ASN A 301 14.41 -1.62 24.18
N PRO A 302 15.53 -1.53 24.93
CA PRO A 302 15.61 -0.70 26.14
C PRO A 302 15.98 0.77 25.84
N VAL A 303 16.20 1.15 24.58
CA VAL A 303 16.75 2.47 24.22
C VAL A 303 15.83 3.62 24.63
N ALA A 304 14.51 3.51 24.40
CA ALA A 304 13.54 4.48 24.89
C ALA A 304 13.62 4.64 26.41
N THR A 305 13.76 3.54 27.15
CA THR A 305 13.88 3.57 28.61
C THR A 305 15.14 4.27 29.09
N PHE A 306 16.27 4.12 28.38
CA PHE A 306 17.50 4.85 28.70
C PHE A 306 17.36 6.35 28.43
N TRP A 307 16.70 6.75 27.35
CA TRP A 307 16.43 8.16 27.09
C TRP A 307 15.45 8.73 28.13
N THR A 308 14.37 8.02 28.44
CA THR A 308 13.44 8.38 29.53
C THR A 308 14.18 8.55 30.86
N ALA A 309 15.14 7.68 31.18
CA ALA A 309 16.00 7.81 32.35
C ALA A 309 16.89 9.07 32.29
N ALA A 310 17.42 9.42 31.12
CA ALA A 310 18.18 10.66 30.93
C ALA A 310 17.30 11.91 31.14
N GLU A 311 16.07 11.91 30.64
CA GLU A 311 15.10 12.99 30.89
C GLU A 311 14.80 13.14 32.39
N MET A 312 14.63 12.02 33.11
CA MET A 312 14.46 12.02 34.57
C MET A 312 15.66 12.64 35.29
N LEU A 313 16.89 12.26 34.92
CA LEU A 313 18.11 12.83 35.51
C LEU A 313 18.20 14.34 35.28
N ALA A 314 17.92 14.81 34.06
CA ALA A 314 17.89 16.23 33.75
C ALA A 314 16.84 16.96 34.61
N TRP A 315 15.65 16.36 34.77
CA TRP A 315 14.61 16.91 35.64
C TRP A 315 15.06 17.01 37.10
N LEU A 316 15.73 16.00 37.65
CA LEU A 316 16.25 16.00 39.03
C LEU A 316 17.39 17.01 39.26
N GLY A 317 17.95 17.57 38.19
CA GLY A 317 19.06 18.53 38.22
C GLY A 317 20.43 17.92 37.89
N GLU A 318 20.47 16.66 37.47
CA GLU A 318 21.70 15.93 37.11
C GLU A 318 21.93 15.96 35.59
N GLU A 319 21.97 17.17 35.00
CA GLU A 319 22.02 17.40 33.54
C GLU A 319 23.27 16.78 32.89
N GLU A 320 24.43 16.85 33.55
CA GLU A 320 25.66 16.26 33.04
C GLU A 320 25.60 14.73 33.02
N ALA A 321 24.91 14.11 33.99
CA ALA A 321 24.69 12.67 34.00
C ALA A 321 23.70 12.24 32.90
N SER A 322 22.66 13.04 32.68
CA SER A 322 21.72 12.87 31.57
C SER A 322 22.42 12.85 30.21
N LYS A 323 23.23 13.89 29.91
CA LYS A 323 24.01 13.98 28.67
C LYS A 323 24.95 12.80 28.49
N GLN A 324 25.66 12.40 29.55
CA GLN A 324 26.58 11.26 29.49
C GLN A 324 25.86 9.94 29.19
N LEU A 325 24.68 9.72 29.77
CA LEU A 325 23.89 8.53 29.48
C LEU A 325 23.49 8.47 28.01
N LEU A 326 22.97 9.57 27.45
CA LEU A 326 22.58 9.63 26.04
C LEU A 326 23.76 9.44 25.08
N VAL A 327 24.92 10.03 25.40
CA VAL A 327 26.14 9.80 24.61
C VAL A 327 26.54 8.32 24.64
N CYS A 328 26.40 7.63 25.78
CA CYS A 328 26.68 6.20 25.86
C CYS A 328 25.72 5.38 25.01
N VAL A 329 24.43 5.69 25.04
CA VAL A 329 23.41 5.04 24.21
C VAL A 329 23.74 5.20 22.72
N GLU A 330 24.02 6.42 22.27
CA GLU A 330 24.38 6.68 20.87
C GLU A 330 25.67 5.97 20.44
N ASN A 331 26.69 5.92 21.30
CA ASN A 331 27.93 5.22 20.99
C ASN A 331 27.71 3.70 20.84
N VAL A 332 26.77 3.13 21.60
CA VAL A 332 26.39 1.70 21.50
C VAL A 332 25.64 1.44 20.20
N CYS A 333 24.71 2.32 19.84
CA CYS A 333 24.00 2.24 18.55
C CYS A 333 24.97 2.38 17.36
N GLU A 334 25.91 3.32 17.41
CA GLU A 334 26.93 3.54 16.37
C GLU A 334 27.89 2.35 16.19
N GLN A 335 28.08 1.55 17.25
CA GLN A 335 28.84 0.29 17.18
C GLN A 335 28.03 -0.89 16.62
N GLY A 336 26.78 -0.67 16.22
CA GLY A 336 25.90 -1.70 15.65
C GLY A 336 25.28 -2.64 16.70
N VAL A 337 25.36 -2.31 17.99
CA VAL A 337 24.69 -3.09 19.05
C VAL A 337 23.23 -2.64 19.13
N LEU A 338 22.44 -3.13 18.17
CA LEU A 338 21.05 -2.73 17.94
C LEU A 338 20.12 -3.93 18.15
N THR A 339 18.93 -3.67 18.70
CA THR A 339 17.84 -4.65 18.76
C THR A 339 17.18 -4.83 17.38
N ARG A 340 16.32 -5.84 17.25
CA ARG A 340 15.70 -6.25 15.98
C ARG A 340 14.87 -5.17 15.30
N ASP A 341 14.14 -4.39 16.08
CA ASP A 341 13.35 -3.26 15.61
C ASP A 341 14.21 -2.11 15.06
N LEU A 342 15.49 -2.04 15.44
CA LEU A 342 16.49 -1.13 14.91
C LEU A 342 17.42 -1.78 13.86
N GLY A 343 17.08 -2.98 13.38
CA GLY A 343 17.82 -3.68 12.32
C GLY A 343 19.04 -4.50 12.78
N GLY A 344 19.22 -4.72 14.09
CA GLY A 344 20.29 -5.58 14.63
C GLY A 344 19.79 -6.88 15.27
N ASP A 345 20.71 -7.64 15.88
CA ASP A 345 20.41 -8.95 16.51
C ASP A 345 20.65 -8.96 18.03
N ALA A 346 20.92 -7.81 18.64
CA ALA A 346 21.22 -7.73 20.06
C ALA A 346 19.96 -7.96 20.92
N THR A 347 20.15 -8.67 22.02
CA THR A 347 19.17 -8.86 23.10
C THR A 347 19.11 -7.62 24.00
N THR A 348 18.02 -7.46 24.74
CA THR A 348 17.84 -6.39 25.75
C THR A 348 19.03 -6.31 26.69
N LYS A 349 19.51 -7.47 27.15
CA LYS A 349 20.66 -7.59 28.04
C LYS A 349 21.96 -7.16 27.36
N GLN A 350 22.19 -7.57 26.11
CA GLN A 350 23.41 -7.18 25.38
C GLN A 350 23.49 -5.67 25.18
N VAL A 351 22.38 -5.01 24.82
CA VAL A 351 22.33 -3.55 24.70
C VAL A 351 22.58 -2.91 26.06
N THR A 352 21.92 -3.38 27.12
CA THR A 352 22.10 -2.87 28.50
C THR A 352 23.54 -3.00 28.99
N ASP A 353 24.16 -4.17 28.78
CA ASP A 353 25.54 -4.44 29.18
C ASP A 353 26.55 -3.59 28.37
N ALA A 354 26.20 -3.21 27.14
CA ALA A 354 27.02 -2.34 26.30
C ALA A 354 26.94 -0.87 26.73
N VAL A 355 25.79 -0.42 27.26
CA VAL A 355 25.62 0.92 27.83
C VAL A 355 26.31 0.99 29.19
N ARG A 356 27.65 1.11 29.19
CA ARG A 356 28.47 1.31 30.38
C ARG A 356 29.16 2.67 30.34
N PRO A 357 28.75 3.61 31.19
CA PRO A 357 29.41 4.90 31.32
C PRO A 357 30.89 4.73 31.68
N SER A 358 31.79 5.46 31.02
CA SER A 358 33.22 5.47 31.34
C SER A 358 33.66 6.87 31.78
N LYS A 359 34.52 6.96 32.80
CA LYS A 359 35.06 8.24 33.32
C LYS A 359 35.85 9.06 32.30
N ARG A 360 36.19 8.50 31.13
CA ARG A 360 37.04 9.13 30.10
C ARG A 360 36.29 9.96 29.06
N ALA A 361 34.95 9.96 29.05
CA ALA A 361 34.16 10.79 28.16
C ALA A 361 34.11 12.26 28.65
N ARG A 362 35.26 12.95 28.69
CA ARG A 362 35.32 14.42 28.83
C ARG A 362 35.26 15.05 27.44
N ILE A 363 34.06 15.50 27.07
CA ILE A 363 33.73 16.72 26.30
C ILE A 363 34.61 17.04 25.07
N LEU A 364 34.04 16.82 23.87
CA LEU A 364 34.32 17.58 22.64
C LEU A 364 33.13 18.52 22.37
N LEU A 365 32.89 19.47 23.27
CA LEU A 365 31.95 20.58 23.07
C LEU A 365 32.62 21.87 23.54
N ASP A 366 33.51 22.40 22.70
CA ASP A 366 33.82 23.83 22.68
C ASP A 366 34.47 24.21 21.35
N SER A 367 33.71 24.83 20.44
CA SER A 367 34.25 25.73 19.41
C SER A 367 33.11 26.52 18.77
N SER A 368 32.66 27.57 19.46
CA SER A 368 32.07 28.75 18.83
C SER A 368 33.17 29.79 18.69
N ASP A 369 33.63 30.08 17.47
CA ASP A 369 34.28 31.36 17.12
C ASP A 369 34.38 31.48 15.58
N ASP A 370 33.79 32.56 15.06
CA ASP A 370 34.14 33.20 13.78
C ASP A 370 34.62 34.62 14.17
N PRO A 371 35.77 35.12 13.67
CA PRO A 371 35.69 36.00 12.49
C PRO A 371 36.95 36.02 11.58
N THR A 372 36.69 36.09 10.27
CA THR A 372 37.39 36.88 9.22
C THR A 372 38.79 37.50 9.50
N THR A 373 39.86 37.02 8.85
CA THR A 373 40.87 37.85 8.11
C THR A 373 41.89 36.99 7.31
N THR A 374 41.92 37.20 5.98
CA THR A 374 43.07 37.18 5.03
C THR A 374 44.30 36.29 5.27
N SER A 375 44.61 35.40 4.32
CA SER A 375 45.64 35.65 3.27
C SER A 375 45.82 34.46 2.32
N LEU A 376 45.79 34.79 1.03
CA LEU A 376 46.06 33.96 -0.15
C LEU A 376 47.51 33.46 -0.20
N THR A 377 47.70 32.26 -0.79
CA THR A 377 48.62 31.95 -1.92
C THR A 377 48.39 30.48 -2.32
N SER A 378 47.72 30.18 -3.45
CA SER A 378 48.26 30.11 -4.83
C SER A 378 48.55 28.65 -5.23
N LEU A 379 48.20 28.06 -6.39
CA LEU A 379 47.40 28.40 -7.57
C LEU A 379 47.36 27.14 -8.50
N HIS A 380 46.43 27.13 -9.46
CA HIS A 380 46.33 26.32 -10.71
C HIS A 380 45.91 24.84 -10.55
N ARG A 381 44.75 24.37 -11.07
CA ARG A 381 44.34 24.32 -12.49
C ARG A 381 42.85 23.93 -12.64
N ALA A 382 42.22 24.31 -13.76
CA ALA A 382 40.79 24.14 -14.09
C ALA A 382 40.33 22.68 -14.27
N ILE A 383 39.07 22.37 -13.90
CA ILE A 383 38.39 21.12 -14.24
C ILE A 383 36.97 21.42 -14.75
N SER A 384 36.72 20.95 -15.98
CA SER A 384 35.47 20.97 -16.77
C SER A 384 34.32 20.16 -16.12
N PRO A 385 33.06 20.30 -16.59
CA PRO A 385 31.91 19.64 -15.96
C PRO A 385 31.92 18.11 -16.20
N PRO A 386 31.37 17.30 -15.27
CA PRO A 386 31.44 15.85 -15.36
C PRO A 386 30.45 15.28 -16.38
N LEU A 387 30.96 14.42 -17.27
CA LEU A 387 30.19 13.46 -18.06
C LEU A 387 29.92 12.17 -17.26
N PRO A 388 28.89 11.37 -17.62
CA PRO A 388 28.38 10.27 -16.82
C PRO A 388 29.27 9.02 -16.91
N ARG A 389 29.59 8.41 -15.76
CA ARG A 389 30.24 7.09 -15.64
C ARG A 389 29.14 6.07 -15.27
N GLY A 390 28.96 4.92 -15.92
CA GLY A 390 29.93 4.05 -16.57
C GLY A 390 30.36 2.97 -15.56
N CYS A 391 29.82 1.75 -15.70
CA CYS A 391 30.09 0.59 -14.85
C CYS A 391 31.60 0.31 -14.68
N PRO A 392 32.06 -0.14 -13.49
CA PRO A 392 33.42 -0.60 -13.33
C PRO A 392 33.52 -2.12 -13.54
N GLY A 393 34.44 -2.51 -14.42
CA GLY A 393 35.01 -3.86 -14.47
C GLY A 393 36.51 -3.81 -14.19
N LEU A 394 36.99 -4.88 -13.54
CA LEU A 394 38.29 -5.56 -13.65
C LEU A 394 38.99 -5.78 -12.30
N THR A 395 39.31 -7.05 -12.01
CA THR A 395 40.71 -7.51 -12.07
C THR A 395 40.77 -8.98 -12.47
N ASP A 396 41.67 -9.25 -13.44
CA ASP A 396 42.01 -10.55 -14.02
C ASP A 396 42.71 -11.50 -13.04
N GLY A 397 42.23 -12.75 -13.00
CA GLY A 397 42.97 -13.92 -12.56
C GLY A 397 43.04 -14.92 -13.70
N LYS A 398 44.21 -15.04 -14.32
CA LYS A 398 44.56 -15.97 -15.41
C LYS A 398 44.17 -17.42 -15.05
N LEU A 399 43.30 -18.04 -15.85
CA LEU A 399 43.23 -19.50 -15.97
C LEU A 399 42.95 -19.89 -17.42
N THR A 400 43.59 -20.98 -17.79
CA THR A 400 43.92 -21.46 -19.13
C THR A 400 42.72 -21.98 -19.91
N SER A 401 42.83 -21.83 -21.23
CA SER A 401 41.93 -22.30 -22.28
C SER A 401 41.44 -23.76 -22.14
N SER A 402 40.13 -23.93 -22.16
CA SER A 402 39.47 -25.13 -22.72
C SER A 402 38.23 -24.68 -23.52
N SER A 403 38.25 -24.97 -24.81
CA SER A 403 37.14 -24.77 -25.75
C SER A 403 35.88 -25.53 -25.32
N GLY A 404 34.80 -24.80 -25.08
CA GLY A 404 33.44 -25.33 -24.92
C GLY A 404 32.43 -24.24 -25.29
N ASP A 405 31.54 -24.55 -26.24
CA ASP A 405 30.38 -23.72 -26.61
C ASP A 405 29.56 -23.37 -25.36
N THR A 406 29.51 -22.11 -24.94
CA THR A 406 28.60 -21.63 -23.88
C THR A 406 27.42 -20.90 -24.51
N ALA A 407 26.22 -21.49 -24.38
CA ALA A 407 24.95 -20.91 -24.79
C ALA A 407 24.71 -19.53 -24.13
N ARG A 408 24.18 -18.55 -24.89
CA ARG A 408 23.76 -17.24 -24.34
C ARG A 408 22.63 -17.45 -23.31
N PRO A 409 22.67 -16.81 -22.12
CA PRO A 409 21.57 -16.90 -21.16
C PRO A 409 20.29 -16.26 -21.71
N ALA A 410 19.14 -16.90 -21.44
CA ALA A 410 17.83 -16.45 -21.87
C ALA A 410 17.47 -15.05 -21.34
N LYS A 411 16.87 -14.19 -22.18
CA LYS A 411 16.37 -12.86 -21.78
C LYS A 411 15.08 -13.01 -20.99
N LEU A 412 15.09 -12.61 -19.72
CA LEU A 412 13.92 -12.67 -18.84
C LEU A 412 13.13 -11.36 -18.84
N ILE A 413 11.81 -11.44 -19.02
CA ILE A 413 10.89 -10.30 -19.08
C ILE A 413 9.85 -10.44 -17.97
N ASN A 414 9.68 -9.38 -17.17
CA ASN A 414 8.66 -9.32 -16.11
C ASN A 414 7.26 -9.40 -16.68
N SER A 415 6.29 -9.67 -15.81
CA SER A 415 4.91 -9.73 -16.26
C SER A 415 4.47 -8.40 -16.87
N PRO A 416 3.90 -8.40 -18.09
CA PRO A 416 3.37 -7.18 -18.69
C PRO A 416 2.10 -6.68 -17.99
N VAL A 417 1.55 -7.46 -17.06
CA VAL A 417 0.36 -7.16 -16.27
C VAL A 417 0.74 -7.24 -14.80
N GLN A 418 0.45 -6.16 -14.06
CA GLN A 418 0.61 -6.12 -12.61
C GLN A 418 -0.73 -6.41 -11.94
N LEU A 419 -0.70 -7.06 -10.78
CA LEU A 419 -1.88 -7.15 -9.92
C LEU A 419 -1.93 -5.93 -8.99
N THR A 420 -3.13 -5.51 -8.56
CA THR A 420 -3.23 -4.38 -7.64
C THR A 420 -2.78 -4.76 -6.24
N HIS A 421 -2.23 -3.79 -5.51
CA HIS A 421 -1.93 -3.94 -4.09
C HIS A 421 -3.20 -4.29 -3.30
N ILE A 422 -3.08 -5.17 -2.31
CA ILE A 422 -4.15 -5.53 -1.38
C ILE A 422 -3.72 -5.17 0.03
N ARG A 423 -4.41 -4.24 0.68
CA ARG A 423 -4.04 -3.69 1.99
C ARG A 423 -3.93 -4.77 3.08
N ASP A 424 -4.91 -5.68 3.14
CA ASP A 424 -5.04 -6.64 4.24
C ASP A 424 -4.38 -8.00 3.94
N LEU A 425 -3.45 -8.05 2.97
CA LEU A 425 -2.58 -9.21 2.75
C LEU A 425 -1.16 -8.94 3.29
N PRO A 426 -0.43 -9.99 3.73
CA PRO A 426 0.98 -9.85 4.09
C PRO A 426 1.82 -9.29 2.93
N ASP A 427 2.84 -8.50 3.25
CA ASP A 427 3.72 -7.84 2.25
C ASP A 427 4.30 -8.80 1.20
N GLY A 428 4.60 -10.04 1.61
CA GLY A 428 5.08 -11.09 0.71
C GLY A 428 4.13 -11.46 -0.44
N ASN A 429 2.84 -11.16 -0.32
CA ASN A 429 1.84 -11.37 -1.39
C ASN A 429 1.61 -10.11 -2.26
N ASN A 430 2.14 -8.97 -1.84
CA ASN A 430 2.07 -7.68 -2.55
C ASN A 430 3.34 -7.32 -3.33
N VAL A 431 4.34 -8.21 -3.39
CA VAL A 431 5.55 -7.97 -4.18
C VAL A 431 5.19 -7.72 -5.65
N ASP A 432 5.75 -6.64 -6.21
CA ASP A 432 5.52 -6.11 -7.56
C ASP A 432 4.09 -5.62 -7.85
N ALA A 433 3.19 -5.63 -6.86
CA ALA A 433 1.83 -5.15 -7.01
C ALA A 433 1.77 -3.61 -7.10
N VAL A 434 0.69 -3.08 -7.67
CA VAL A 434 0.53 -1.64 -7.94
C VAL A 434 -0.69 -1.04 -7.23
N GLY A 435 -0.49 0.06 -6.51
CA GLY A 435 -1.55 0.88 -5.96
C GLY A 435 -2.03 1.95 -6.95
N LEU A 436 -3.20 2.54 -6.70
CA LEU A 436 -3.70 3.63 -7.55
C LEU A 436 -2.82 4.88 -7.46
N ARG A 437 -2.34 5.21 -6.26
CA ARG A 437 -1.40 6.33 -6.04
C ARG A 437 -0.04 6.12 -6.72
N ASP A 438 0.38 4.88 -6.98
CA ASP A 438 1.59 4.61 -7.77
C ASP A 438 1.42 4.94 -9.27
N ILE A 439 0.16 5.07 -9.72
CA ILE A 439 -0.19 5.43 -11.10
C ILE A 439 -0.49 6.93 -11.21
N LEU A 440 -1.33 7.47 -10.30
CA LEU A 440 -1.84 8.84 -10.37
C LEU A 440 -1.06 9.85 -9.52
N GLY A 441 -0.22 9.39 -8.60
CA GLY A 441 0.57 10.25 -7.71
C GLY A 441 1.83 10.84 -8.36
N ASP A 442 2.01 10.68 -9.67
CA ASP A 442 3.14 11.29 -10.38
C ASP A 442 2.84 12.78 -10.67
N PRO A 443 3.63 13.72 -10.12
CA PRO A 443 3.38 15.16 -10.27
C PRO A 443 3.56 15.66 -11.71
N MET A 444 4.13 14.86 -12.61
CA MET A 444 4.28 15.21 -14.03
C MET A 444 2.99 15.05 -14.83
N ILE A 445 1.94 14.47 -14.26
CA ILE A 445 0.65 14.32 -14.94
C ILE A 445 0.01 15.70 -15.12
N ARG A 446 -0.18 16.10 -16.38
CA ARG A 446 -0.84 17.35 -16.77
C ARG A 446 -2.34 17.14 -16.95
N GLU A 447 -2.72 16.00 -17.53
CA GLU A 447 -4.10 15.70 -17.89
C GLU A 447 -4.35 14.19 -17.74
N CYS A 448 -5.50 13.84 -17.15
CA CYS A 448 -5.91 12.46 -16.90
C CYS A 448 -7.31 12.23 -17.46
N TRP A 449 -7.44 11.30 -18.39
CA TRP A 449 -8.73 10.80 -18.87
C TRP A 449 -9.06 9.48 -18.19
N GLN A 450 -10.05 9.49 -17.31
CA GLN A 450 -10.47 8.32 -16.56
C GLN A 450 -11.77 7.76 -17.09
N PHE A 451 -11.71 6.58 -17.72
CA PHE A 451 -12.86 5.82 -18.21
C PHE A 451 -13.22 4.77 -17.15
N ASN A 452 -14.45 4.79 -16.66
CA ASN A 452 -14.88 3.80 -15.67
C ASN A 452 -16.41 3.58 -15.65
N TYR A 453 -16.86 2.59 -14.88
CA TYR A 453 -18.27 2.29 -14.63
C TYR A 453 -18.80 3.02 -13.40
N LEU A 454 -18.13 2.88 -12.26
CA LEU A 454 -18.44 3.57 -11.01
C LEU A 454 -17.32 4.54 -10.63
N PHE A 455 -17.73 5.68 -10.08
CA PHE A 455 -16.86 6.77 -9.68
C PHE A 455 -17.23 7.25 -8.28
N ASP A 456 -16.21 7.30 -7.44
CA ASP A 456 -16.08 8.22 -6.33
C ASP A 456 -15.03 9.26 -6.75
N VAL A 457 -15.49 10.48 -7.08
CA VAL A 457 -14.63 11.54 -7.64
C VAL A 457 -13.69 12.08 -6.57
N ASP A 458 -14.13 12.15 -5.31
CA ASP A 458 -13.27 12.57 -4.19
C ASP A 458 -12.16 11.55 -3.96
N PHE A 459 -12.50 10.25 -3.99
CA PHE A 459 -11.52 9.18 -3.97
C PHE A 459 -10.54 9.32 -5.13
N LEU A 460 -11.00 9.46 -6.38
CA LEU A 460 -10.11 9.68 -7.55
C LEU A 460 -9.17 10.88 -7.34
N MET A 461 -9.73 12.02 -6.95
CA MET A 461 -8.95 13.25 -6.78
C MET A 461 -7.95 13.18 -5.62
N SER A 462 -8.20 12.34 -4.62
CA SER A 462 -7.26 12.08 -3.51
C SER A 462 -6.02 11.26 -3.90
N GLN A 463 -6.01 10.66 -5.11
CA GLN A 463 -4.90 9.82 -5.57
C GLN A 463 -3.84 10.59 -6.36
N PHE A 464 -4.17 11.78 -6.83
CA PHE A 464 -3.20 12.68 -7.43
C PHE A 464 -2.30 13.28 -6.35
N ASP A 465 -1.08 13.65 -6.76
CA ASP A 465 -0.16 14.36 -5.89
C ASP A 465 -0.80 15.66 -5.36
N GLU A 466 -0.69 15.88 -4.05
CA GLU A 466 -1.44 16.90 -3.32
C GLU A 466 -1.06 18.33 -3.74
N ASP A 467 0.19 18.55 -4.17
CA ASP A 467 0.69 19.87 -4.57
C ASP A 467 0.18 20.27 -5.97
N VAL A 468 -0.05 19.28 -6.85
CA VAL A 468 -0.47 19.55 -8.25
C VAL A 468 -1.90 19.11 -8.58
N ARG A 469 -2.63 18.45 -7.67
CA ARG A 469 -3.99 17.92 -7.94
C ARG A 469 -4.98 18.95 -8.50
N GLY A 470 -4.84 20.22 -8.12
CA GLY A 470 -5.68 21.32 -8.61
C GLY A 470 -5.32 21.81 -10.02
N LEU A 471 -4.15 21.42 -10.52
CA LEU A 471 -3.62 21.79 -11.83
C LEU A 471 -3.90 20.72 -12.89
N VAL A 472 -3.97 19.45 -12.48
CA VAL A 472 -4.24 18.31 -13.39
C VAL A 472 -5.62 18.46 -14.02
N GLN A 473 -5.71 18.47 -15.35
CA GLN A 473 -7.00 18.46 -16.04
C GLN A 473 -7.58 17.04 -16.01
N VAL A 474 -8.68 16.81 -15.30
CA VAL A 474 -9.25 15.47 -15.15
C VAL A 474 -10.56 15.35 -15.94
N LYS A 475 -10.66 14.35 -16.81
CA LYS A 475 -11.87 14.01 -17.56
C LYS A 475 -12.46 12.70 -17.04
N VAL A 476 -13.66 12.75 -16.47
CA VAL A 476 -14.36 11.61 -15.90
C VAL A 476 -15.35 11.06 -16.94
N VAL A 477 -14.99 9.96 -17.61
CA VAL A 477 -15.80 9.35 -18.68
C VAL A 477 -16.64 8.18 -18.13
N HIS A 478 -17.97 8.35 -18.11
CA HIS A 478 -18.91 7.39 -17.52
C HIS A 478 -20.16 7.14 -18.37
N GLY A 479 -20.87 6.04 -18.12
CA GLY A 479 -22.02 5.58 -18.93
C GLY A 479 -23.41 5.98 -18.44
N SER A 480 -23.52 6.80 -17.39
CA SER A 480 -24.80 7.21 -16.81
C SER A 480 -25.49 8.21 -17.74
N TRP A 481 -26.06 7.70 -18.83
CA TRP A 481 -26.48 8.47 -19.99
C TRP A 481 -27.73 9.33 -19.75
N ARG A 482 -28.69 8.84 -18.95
CA ARG A 482 -29.96 9.54 -18.69
C ARG A 482 -29.74 10.68 -17.72
N LYS A 483 -30.33 11.85 -17.98
CA LYS A 483 -30.13 13.06 -17.16
C LYS A 483 -30.68 12.88 -15.73
N GLU A 484 -31.74 12.12 -15.61
CA GLU A 484 -32.45 11.79 -14.39
C GLU A 484 -31.85 10.62 -13.60
N ASP A 485 -30.79 9.97 -14.11
CA ASP A 485 -30.11 8.88 -13.40
C ASP A 485 -29.41 9.43 -12.16
N THR A 486 -29.76 8.91 -10.98
CA THR A 486 -29.14 9.30 -9.71
C THR A 486 -27.62 9.16 -9.73
N ASN A 487 -27.07 8.16 -10.42
CA ASN A 487 -25.63 8.00 -10.55
C ASN A 487 -25.01 9.11 -11.40
N ARG A 488 -25.70 9.55 -12.47
CA ARG A 488 -25.23 10.68 -13.27
C ARG A 488 -25.18 11.97 -12.45
N ILE A 489 -26.27 12.27 -11.73
CA ILE A 489 -26.39 13.47 -10.90
C ILE A 489 -25.27 13.49 -9.86
N ARG A 490 -25.02 12.36 -9.17
CA ARG A 490 -23.94 12.23 -8.18
C ARG A 490 -22.56 12.49 -8.78
N VAL A 491 -22.25 11.92 -9.93
CA VAL A 491 -20.94 12.12 -10.59
C VAL A 491 -20.79 13.57 -11.06
N GLU A 492 -21.82 14.16 -11.68
CA GLU A 492 -21.77 15.55 -12.15
C GLU A 492 -21.64 16.54 -10.98
N GLU A 493 -22.38 16.32 -9.88
CA GLU A 493 -22.29 17.12 -8.66
C GLU A 493 -20.90 17.01 -8.01
N ALA A 494 -20.35 15.80 -7.88
CA ALA A 494 -19.01 15.60 -7.33
C ALA A 494 -17.93 16.24 -8.23
N CYS A 495 -18.02 16.12 -9.56
CA CYS A 495 -17.13 16.83 -10.48
C CYS A 495 -17.23 18.36 -10.30
N SER A 496 -18.43 18.92 -10.07
CA SER A 496 -18.63 20.36 -9.92
C SER A 496 -17.93 20.99 -8.71
N GLN A 497 -17.54 20.16 -7.73
CA GLN A 497 -16.76 20.60 -6.57
C GLN A 497 -15.30 20.91 -6.93
N TYR A 498 -14.82 20.46 -8.10
CA TYR A 498 -13.45 20.64 -8.56
C TYR A 498 -13.41 21.43 -9.88
N PRO A 499 -12.78 22.62 -9.92
CA PRO A 499 -12.78 23.46 -11.12
C PRO A 499 -12.00 22.85 -12.30
N ASN A 500 -11.13 21.89 -12.05
CA ASN A 500 -10.27 21.20 -13.01
C ASN A 500 -10.81 19.82 -13.44
N VAL A 501 -12.03 19.45 -13.04
CA VAL A 501 -12.63 18.14 -13.35
C VAL A 501 -13.85 18.31 -14.26
N GLU A 502 -13.90 17.57 -15.36
CA GLU A 502 -15.02 17.60 -16.32
C GLU A 502 -15.67 16.21 -16.47
N PRO A 503 -16.99 16.06 -16.26
CA PRO A 503 -17.71 14.83 -16.57
C PRO A 503 -18.03 14.71 -18.07
N ILE A 504 -17.75 13.54 -18.65
CA ILE A 504 -18.05 13.20 -20.05
C ILE A 504 -18.94 11.96 -20.07
N VAL A 505 -20.16 12.14 -20.58
CA VAL A 505 -21.16 11.07 -20.63
C VAL A 505 -21.03 10.27 -21.93
N ALA A 506 -20.68 8.99 -21.85
CA ALA A 506 -20.62 8.07 -22.97
C ALA A 506 -22.03 7.85 -23.58
N TYR A 507 -22.09 7.67 -24.90
CA TYR A 507 -23.36 7.39 -25.56
C TYR A 507 -23.78 5.95 -25.27
N MET A 508 -25.01 5.75 -24.75
CA MET A 508 -25.56 4.43 -24.42
C MET A 508 -26.92 4.22 -25.10
N PRO A 509 -26.95 3.97 -26.42
CA PRO A 509 -28.19 3.79 -27.18
C PRO A 509 -28.90 2.47 -26.90
N GLU A 510 -28.12 1.43 -26.57
CA GLU A 510 -28.63 0.07 -26.49
C GLU A 510 -29.22 -0.23 -25.10
N PRO A 511 -30.46 -0.74 -25.02
CA PRO A 511 -31.02 -1.20 -23.76
C PRO A 511 -30.12 -2.24 -23.09
N PHE A 512 -29.96 -2.12 -21.77
CA PHE A 512 -29.14 -3.02 -20.94
C PHE A 512 -27.63 -3.01 -21.26
N GLY A 513 -27.17 -2.09 -22.13
CA GLY A 513 -25.74 -1.83 -22.31
C GLY A 513 -25.13 -1.13 -21.10
N THR A 514 -23.82 -1.27 -20.91
CA THR A 514 -23.07 -0.58 -19.84
C THR A 514 -21.78 0.02 -20.37
N HIS A 515 -21.37 1.19 -19.84
CA HIS A 515 -20.00 1.66 -20.00
C HIS A 515 -19.13 0.98 -18.95
N HIS A 516 -18.45 -0.09 -19.32
CA HIS A 516 -17.76 -0.95 -18.37
C HIS A 516 -16.23 -0.91 -18.51
N SER A 517 -15.76 -0.18 -19.53
CA SER A 517 -14.34 0.08 -19.82
C SER A 517 -13.66 0.79 -18.67
N LYS A 518 -12.43 0.34 -18.36
CA LYS A 518 -11.62 0.77 -17.23
C LYS A 518 -10.23 1.09 -17.74
N MET A 519 -10.03 2.37 -18.04
CA MET A 519 -8.83 2.85 -18.70
C MET A 519 -8.48 4.24 -18.17
N MET A 520 -7.19 4.48 -17.99
CA MET A 520 -6.64 5.81 -17.74
C MET A 520 -5.75 6.18 -18.92
N ILE A 521 -5.86 7.43 -19.39
CA ILE A 521 -4.88 8.00 -20.31
C ILE A 521 -4.27 9.22 -19.64
N LEU A 522 -2.96 9.16 -19.42
CA LEU A 522 -2.20 10.20 -18.74
C LEU A 522 -1.37 10.94 -19.79
N LEU A 523 -1.53 12.25 -19.86
CA LEU A 523 -0.70 13.14 -20.65
C LEU A 523 0.14 13.98 -19.68
N ARG A 524 1.44 14.08 -19.95
CA ARG A 524 2.41 14.61 -19.00
C ARG A 524 3.02 15.92 -19.46
N HIS A 525 3.67 16.62 -18.52
CA HIS A 525 4.39 17.86 -18.78
C HIS A 525 5.69 17.66 -19.58
N ASP A 526 6.22 16.44 -19.67
CA ASP A 526 7.43 16.07 -20.42
C ASP A 526 7.14 15.56 -21.85
N ASP A 527 5.96 15.89 -22.40
CA ASP A 527 5.50 15.46 -23.73
C ASP A 527 5.43 13.94 -23.90
N LEU A 528 5.21 13.22 -22.81
CA LEU A 528 4.95 11.78 -22.79
C LEU A 528 3.47 11.50 -22.52
N ALA A 529 2.96 10.42 -23.11
CA ALA A 529 1.66 9.85 -22.81
C ALA A 529 1.80 8.44 -22.22
N GLN A 530 0.81 8.00 -21.45
CA GLN A 530 0.71 6.62 -20.98
C GLN A 530 -0.73 6.14 -21.04
N VAL A 531 -0.92 4.90 -21.51
CA VAL A 531 -2.21 4.21 -21.54
C VAL A 531 -2.20 3.12 -20.48
N ILE A 532 -3.20 3.13 -19.60
CA ILE A 532 -3.36 2.14 -18.54
C ILE A 532 -4.72 1.49 -18.72
N ILE A 533 -4.76 0.16 -18.89
CA ILE A 533 -6.01 -0.62 -18.97
C ILE A 533 -6.06 -1.52 -17.73
N HIS A 534 -7.13 -1.39 -16.94
CA HIS A 534 -7.23 -2.05 -15.63
C HIS A 534 -8.62 -2.66 -15.40
N THR A 535 -8.84 -3.35 -14.28
CA THR A 535 -10.11 -4.03 -13.98
C THR A 535 -10.90 -3.42 -12.81
N ALA A 536 -10.31 -2.50 -12.07
CA ALA A 536 -10.92 -1.84 -10.91
C ALA A 536 -11.91 -0.71 -11.26
N ASN A 537 -13.03 -0.65 -10.54
CA ASN A 537 -13.85 0.56 -10.49
C ASN A 537 -13.11 1.69 -9.76
N MET A 538 -13.51 2.94 -9.99
CA MET A 538 -12.86 4.09 -9.35
C MET A 538 -13.50 4.40 -7.99
N ILE A 539 -13.41 3.43 -7.08
CA ILE A 539 -13.94 3.47 -5.71
C ILE A 539 -12.97 2.79 -4.75
N HIS A 540 -13.02 3.15 -3.46
CA HIS A 540 -12.10 2.64 -2.44
C HIS A 540 -12.05 1.11 -2.36
N MET A 541 -13.20 0.44 -2.37
CA MET A 541 -13.31 -1.02 -2.19
C MET A 541 -12.53 -1.80 -3.26
N ASP A 542 -12.62 -1.38 -4.53
CA ASP A 542 -12.02 -2.09 -5.66
C ASP A 542 -10.49 -1.99 -5.66
N TRP A 543 -9.91 -0.97 -5.04
CA TRP A 543 -8.46 -0.74 -4.94
C TRP A 543 -7.86 -1.13 -3.58
N THR A 544 -8.67 -1.55 -2.61
CA THR A 544 -8.20 -1.90 -1.26
C THR A 544 -7.97 -3.40 -1.08
N ASN A 545 -9.02 -4.22 -1.27
CA ASN A 545 -9.02 -5.63 -0.85
C ASN A 545 -9.56 -6.62 -1.90
N MET A 546 -9.81 -6.14 -3.13
CA MET A 546 -10.28 -6.96 -4.24
C MET A 546 -9.11 -7.33 -5.15
N THR A 547 -9.12 -8.52 -5.73
CA THR A 547 -8.11 -8.88 -6.74
C THR A 547 -8.44 -8.20 -8.07
N GLN A 548 -7.55 -7.31 -8.52
CA GLN A 548 -7.62 -6.59 -9.79
C GLN A 548 -6.27 -6.69 -10.52
N ALA A 549 -6.25 -6.25 -11.78
CA ALA A 549 -5.03 -6.09 -12.57
C ALA A 549 -4.98 -4.75 -13.29
N ALA A 550 -3.76 -4.34 -13.63
CA ALA A 550 -3.44 -3.20 -14.48
C ALA A 550 -2.35 -3.58 -15.49
N TRP A 551 -2.64 -3.33 -16.76
CA TRP A 551 -1.64 -3.25 -17.83
C TRP A 551 -1.28 -1.79 -18.05
N ARG A 552 0.01 -1.49 -18.09
CA ARG A 552 0.54 -0.14 -18.31
C ARG A 552 1.38 -0.15 -19.58
N SER A 553 1.07 0.73 -20.52
CA SER A 553 1.95 0.93 -21.67
C SER A 553 3.31 1.48 -21.19
N PRO A 554 4.38 1.30 -21.99
CA PRO A 554 5.54 2.18 -21.88
C PRO A 554 5.13 3.65 -22.00
N LEU A 555 6.00 4.56 -21.56
CA LEU A 555 5.82 5.98 -21.85
C LEU A 555 5.96 6.22 -23.36
N LEU A 556 4.98 6.89 -23.93
CA LEU A 556 4.80 7.10 -25.36
C LEU A 556 5.24 8.53 -25.68
N PRO A 557 6.38 8.76 -26.37
CA PRO A 557 6.86 10.10 -26.63
C PRO A 557 6.08 10.80 -27.74
N LEU A 558 6.03 12.13 -27.69
CA LEU A 558 5.54 12.94 -28.81
C LEU A 558 6.41 12.73 -30.07
N GLN A 559 5.76 12.55 -31.22
CA GLN A 559 6.45 12.35 -32.50
C GLN A 559 7.11 13.66 -32.96
N LYS A 560 8.39 13.58 -33.35
CA LYS A 560 9.17 14.73 -33.83
C LYS A 560 8.91 15.10 -35.31
N ALA A 561 8.20 14.27 -36.06
CA ALA A 561 7.90 14.49 -37.48
C ALA A 561 6.58 13.82 -37.90
N THR A 562 5.89 14.42 -38.88
CA THR A 562 4.62 13.93 -39.43
C THR A 562 4.81 12.59 -40.16
N PRO A 563 4.08 11.51 -39.81
CA PRO A 563 4.16 10.26 -40.56
C PRO A 563 3.52 10.44 -41.95
N THR A 564 4.26 10.08 -43.00
CA THR A 564 3.81 10.11 -44.41
C THR A 564 3.26 8.75 -44.90
N GLY A 565 2.89 7.83 -44.01
CA GLY A 565 2.45 6.47 -44.38
C GLY A 565 1.01 6.14 -43.97
N SER A 566 0.24 5.47 -44.84
CA SER A 566 -1.12 5.01 -44.51
C SER A 566 -1.09 3.91 -43.46
N HIS A 567 -1.86 4.06 -42.38
CA HIS A 567 -1.97 3.12 -41.25
C HIS A 567 -2.73 1.82 -41.56
N THR A 568 -2.86 1.43 -42.83
CA THR A 568 -3.75 0.36 -43.28
C THR A 568 -3.16 -1.04 -43.09
N ASP A 569 -1.84 -1.20 -42.96
CA ASP A 569 -1.18 -2.51 -42.99
C ASP A 569 -0.39 -2.86 -41.70
N ALA A 570 -0.93 -2.47 -40.53
CA ALA A 570 -0.26 -2.68 -39.24
C ALA A 570 -0.51 -4.09 -38.66
N LYS A 571 0.58 -4.83 -38.41
CA LYS A 571 0.60 -6.18 -37.82
C LYS A 571 -0.06 -6.21 -36.42
N ILE A 572 -0.90 -7.22 -36.16
CA ILE A 572 -1.48 -7.46 -34.82
C ILE A 572 -0.40 -7.61 -33.74
N GLY A 573 -0.59 -6.91 -32.62
CA GLY A 573 0.37 -6.87 -31.51
C GLY A 573 1.43 -5.77 -31.60
N SER A 574 1.54 -5.09 -32.75
CA SER A 574 2.42 -3.93 -32.91
C SER A 574 1.82 -2.65 -32.32
N GLY A 575 2.69 -1.72 -31.94
CA GLY A 575 2.31 -0.39 -31.50
C GLY A 575 1.46 0.40 -32.50
N ALA A 576 1.78 0.32 -33.80
CA ALA A 576 1.02 0.98 -34.86
C ALA A 576 -0.42 0.46 -34.92
N ARG A 577 -0.60 -0.86 -34.80
CA ARG A 577 -1.92 -1.48 -34.78
C ARG A 577 -2.70 -1.14 -33.51
N PHE A 578 -2.03 -1.17 -32.36
CA PHE A 578 -2.63 -0.75 -31.09
C PHE A 578 -3.12 0.70 -31.15
N LYS A 579 -2.32 1.63 -31.69
CA LYS A 579 -2.69 3.04 -31.90
C LYS A 579 -3.93 3.16 -32.77
N ARG A 580 -3.95 2.50 -33.93
CA ARG A 580 -5.09 2.50 -34.86
C ARG A 580 -6.38 2.08 -34.15
N ASP A 581 -6.34 0.95 -33.45
CA ASP A 581 -7.52 0.37 -32.81
C ASP A 581 -7.96 1.20 -31.59
N LEU A 582 -7.03 1.77 -30.81
CA LEU A 582 -7.35 2.67 -29.69
C LEU A 582 -7.99 3.98 -30.18
N LEU A 583 -7.43 4.59 -31.25
CA LEU A 583 -8.01 5.80 -31.82
C LEU A 583 -9.39 5.53 -32.42
N ALA A 584 -9.62 4.37 -33.06
CA ALA A 584 -10.94 3.97 -33.54
C ALA A 584 -11.93 3.81 -32.38
N TYR A 585 -11.51 3.19 -31.28
CA TYR A 585 -12.32 3.02 -30.06
C TYR A 585 -12.71 4.38 -29.46
N LEU A 586 -11.73 5.28 -29.30
CA LEU A 586 -11.98 6.62 -28.78
C LEU A 586 -12.88 7.43 -29.72
N LYS A 587 -12.66 7.37 -31.05
CA LYS A 587 -13.51 8.07 -32.04
C LYS A 587 -14.98 7.68 -31.94
N ALA A 588 -15.29 6.45 -31.53
CA ALA A 588 -16.68 6.00 -31.39
C ALA A 588 -17.48 6.76 -30.32
N TYR A 589 -16.84 7.39 -29.33
CA TYR A 589 -17.53 8.26 -28.37
C TYR A 589 -18.02 9.57 -28.99
N GLY A 590 -17.42 9.99 -30.11
CA GLY A 590 -17.79 11.17 -30.89
C GLY A 590 -16.85 12.36 -30.72
N PRO A 591 -16.80 13.27 -31.71
CA PRO A 591 -15.78 14.33 -31.82
C PRO A 591 -15.85 15.37 -30.70
N LYS A 592 -17.02 15.61 -30.10
CA LYS A 592 -17.17 16.55 -28.98
C LYS A 592 -16.74 15.98 -27.63
N LYS A 593 -16.57 14.66 -27.52
CA LYS A 593 -16.25 13.98 -26.25
C LYS A 593 -14.74 13.69 -26.21
N THR A 594 -14.32 12.63 -26.84
CA THR A 594 -12.93 12.16 -26.89
C THR A 594 -12.15 12.70 -28.09
N GLY A 595 -12.76 13.52 -28.95
CA GLY A 595 -12.08 14.10 -30.12
C GLY A 595 -10.80 14.86 -29.79
N PRO A 596 -10.76 15.71 -28.74
CA PRO A 596 -9.52 16.35 -28.30
C PRO A 596 -8.44 15.34 -27.91
N LEU A 597 -8.81 14.30 -27.15
CA LEU A 597 -7.88 13.22 -26.78
C LEU A 597 -7.35 12.45 -27.99
N VAL A 598 -8.20 12.18 -28.98
CA VAL A 598 -7.81 11.53 -30.24
C VAL A 598 -6.75 12.37 -30.95
N GLN A 599 -6.94 13.69 -31.05
CA GLN A 599 -5.96 14.59 -31.68
C GLN A 599 -4.64 14.62 -30.92
N GLN A 600 -4.68 14.62 -29.59
CA GLN A 600 -3.47 14.59 -28.76
C GLN A 600 -2.70 13.27 -28.97
N LEU A 601 -3.37 12.12 -28.88
CA LEU A 601 -2.74 10.80 -29.02
C LEU A 601 -2.27 10.50 -30.45
N ASP A 602 -2.90 11.08 -31.47
CA ASP A 602 -2.46 10.93 -32.86
C ASP A 602 -1.04 11.45 -33.08
N ASN A 603 -0.56 12.37 -32.24
CA ASN A 603 0.80 12.90 -32.29
C ASN A 603 1.81 12.10 -31.45
N HIS A 604 1.40 11.04 -30.74
CA HIS A 604 2.31 10.25 -29.90
C HIS A 604 2.78 8.98 -30.60
N ASP A 605 4.01 8.55 -30.31
CA ASP A 605 4.59 7.31 -30.84
C ASP A 605 4.23 6.10 -29.97
N PHE A 606 3.55 5.15 -30.58
CA PHE A 606 3.12 3.91 -29.95
C PHE A 606 4.07 2.74 -30.24
N SER A 607 5.15 2.95 -31.00
CA SER A 607 6.06 1.91 -31.49
C SER A 607 6.63 0.98 -30.41
N SER A 608 6.72 1.44 -29.16
CA SER A 608 7.20 0.67 -28.00
C SER A 608 6.18 -0.33 -27.44
N ILE A 609 4.90 -0.20 -27.78
CA ILE A 609 3.86 -1.12 -27.28
C ILE A 609 4.03 -2.52 -27.89
N ARG A 610 3.91 -3.52 -27.01
CA ARG A 610 3.94 -4.96 -27.31
C ARG A 610 2.69 -5.63 -26.73
N ALA A 611 1.53 -5.31 -27.30
CA ALA A 611 0.22 -5.83 -26.91
C ALA A 611 -0.78 -5.62 -28.03
N ALA A 612 -1.84 -6.42 -28.08
CA ALA A 612 -3.00 -6.18 -28.93
C ALA A 612 -4.18 -5.65 -28.13
N LEU A 613 -4.86 -4.63 -28.65
CA LEU A 613 -6.09 -4.09 -28.06
C LEU A 613 -7.27 -5.01 -28.41
N ILE A 614 -8.13 -5.29 -27.43
CA ILE A 614 -9.43 -5.93 -27.64
C ILE A 614 -10.48 -5.10 -26.94
N ALA A 615 -11.54 -4.72 -27.64
CA ALA A 615 -12.54 -3.81 -27.11
C ALA A 615 -13.94 -4.09 -27.67
N SER A 616 -14.93 -3.51 -27.03
CA SER A 616 -16.32 -3.52 -27.46
C SER A 616 -16.85 -2.10 -27.49
N VAL A 617 -17.61 -1.81 -28.55
CA VAL A 617 -18.31 -0.54 -28.75
C VAL A 617 -19.77 -0.89 -29.06
N PRO A 618 -20.76 -0.22 -28.44
CA PRO A 618 -22.17 -0.41 -28.78
C PRO A 618 -22.40 -0.21 -30.28
N SER A 619 -22.72 -1.28 -31.00
CA SER A 619 -22.75 -1.30 -32.47
C SER A 619 -23.46 -2.54 -33.02
N LYS A 620 -23.74 -2.49 -34.34
CA LYS A 620 -24.12 -3.65 -35.14
C LYS A 620 -23.07 -3.80 -36.24
N GLN A 621 -22.41 -4.95 -36.31
CA GLN A 621 -21.34 -5.22 -37.28
C GLN A 621 -21.60 -6.53 -38.03
N HIS A 622 -21.29 -6.58 -39.32
CA HIS A 622 -21.52 -7.79 -40.13
C HIS A 622 -20.40 -8.80 -39.89
N ALA A 623 -20.70 -10.09 -39.65
CA ALA A 623 -19.67 -11.08 -39.33
C ALA A 623 -18.87 -11.60 -40.54
N SER A 624 -19.41 -11.47 -41.77
CA SER A 624 -18.81 -12.08 -42.98
C SER A 624 -17.98 -11.14 -43.85
N ASN A 625 -18.01 -9.82 -43.62
CA ASN A 625 -17.41 -8.81 -44.51
C ASN A 625 -16.32 -7.99 -43.80
N SER A 626 -15.70 -8.53 -42.77
CA SER A 626 -14.89 -7.72 -41.87
C SER A 626 -13.54 -8.39 -41.63
N SER A 627 -12.60 -8.17 -42.57
CA SER A 627 -11.19 -8.39 -42.29
C SER A 627 -10.73 -7.28 -41.34
N SER A 628 -9.98 -7.62 -40.29
CA SER A 628 -9.41 -6.62 -39.40
C SER A 628 -8.31 -5.77 -40.05
N GLU A 629 -7.90 -6.14 -41.28
CA GLU A 629 -7.05 -5.36 -42.17
C GLU A 629 -7.80 -4.14 -42.73
N GLU A 630 -9.09 -4.27 -43.02
CA GLU A 630 -9.91 -3.18 -43.59
C GLU A 630 -10.43 -2.19 -42.52
N GLY A 631 -10.60 -2.65 -41.27
CA GLY A 631 -11.08 -1.81 -40.18
C GLY A 631 -11.00 -2.47 -38.80
N THR A 632 -11.26 -1.67 -37.76
CA THR A 632 -11.29 -2.19 -36.38
C THR A 632 -12.59 -2.94 -36.11
N LEU A 633 -12.47 -4.18 -35.64
CA LEU A 633 -13.59 -5.02 -35.21
C LEU A 633 -13.83 -4.88 -33.71
N TRP A 634 -15.02 -5.22 -33.24
CA TRP A 634 -15.37 -5.20 -31.81
C TRP A 634 -15.84 -6.56 -31.30
N GLY A 635 -15.80 -6.80 -30.00
CA GLY A 635 -16.39 -7.99 -29.36
C GLY A 635 -15.81 -9.34 -29.83
N TRP A 636 -16.64 -10.39 -29.87
CA TRP A 636 -16.20 -11.75 -30.20
C TRP A 636 -15.67 -11.89 -31.64
N PRO A 637 -16.16 -11.15 -32.67
CA PRO A 637 -15.52 -11.18 -33.98
C PRO A 637 -14.07 -10.67 -33.95
N ALA A 638 -13.80 -9.59 -33.22
CA ALA A 638 -12.44 -9.07 -33.03
C ALA A 638 -11.55 -10.06 -32.28
N LEU A 639 -12.09 -10.68 -31.22
CA LEU A 639 -11.39 -11.69 -30.44
C LEU A 639 -11.00 -12.89 -31.31
N LYS A 640 -11.95 -13.40 -32.10
CA LYS A 640 -11.73 -14.53 -33.00
C LYS A 640 -10.67 -14.22 -34.05
N ASP A 641 -10.75 -13.04 -34.66
CA ASP A 641 -9.78 -12.59 -35.65
C ASP A 641 -8.37 -12.45 -35.04
N LEU A 642 -8.25 -11.72 -33.93
CA LEU A 642 -6.98 -11.51 -33.21
C LEU A 642 -6.33 -12.85 -32.84
N LEU A 643 -7.07 -13.74 -32.16
CA LEU A 643 -6.52 -15.02 -31.71
C LEU A 643 -6.20 -15.98 -32.85
N SER A 644 -6.81 -15.83 -34.02
CA SER A 644 -6.46 -16.60 -35.22
C SER A 644 -5.06 -16.24 -35.78
N GLN A 645 -4.55 -15.06 -35.43
CA GLN A 645 -3.25 -14.55 -35.86
C GLN A 645 -2.15 -14.76 -34.81
N VAL A 646 -2.49 -15.20 -33.59
CA VAL A 646 -1.50 -15.52 -32.54
C VAL A 646 -0.77 -16.81 -32.94
N PRO A 647 0.58 -16.80 -33.02
CA PRO A 647 1.36 -17.99 -33.33
C PRO A 647 1.26 -19.00 -32.18
N ILE A 648 0.83 -20.23 -32.49
CA ILE A 648 0.77 -21.33 -31.53
C ILE A 648 1.82 -22.37 -31.89
N PRO A 649 2.74 -22.74 -30.98
CA PRO A 649 3.72 -23.78 -31.23
C PRO A 649 3.05 -25.12 -31.58
N GLN A 650 3.46 -25.75 -32.67
CA GLN A 650 2.99 -27.08 -33.04
C GLN A 650 3.79 -28.16 -32.29
N LYS A 651 3.63 -28.23 -30.96
CA LYS A 651 4.15 -29.37 -30.19
C LYS A 651 3.12 -30.50 -30.18
N SER A 652 3.57 -31.71 -30.53
CA SER A 652 2.80 -32.95 -30.38
C SER A 652 2.78 -33.35 -28.91
N THR A 653 1.94 -32.68 -28.11
CA THR A 653 1.63 -33.11 -26.74
C THR A 653 0.43 -34.05 -26.76
N SER A 654 0.49 -35.14 -25.99
CA SER A 654 -0.68 -36.02 -25.78
C SER A 654 -1.80 -35.34 -24.98
N LYS A 655 -1.45 -34.27 -24.24
CA LYS A 655 -2.36 -33.48 -23.40
C LYS A 655 -2.98 -32.32 -24.17
N LYS A 656 -4.28 -32.10 -23.97
CA LYS A 656 -5.07 -31.07 -24.65
C LYS A 656 -4.78 -29.67 -24.09
N PRO A 657 -4.78 -28.62 -24.92
CA PRO A 657 -4.76 -27.24 -24.46
C PRO A 657 -5.91 -26.92 -23.50
N HIS A 658 -5.69 -25.98 -22.59
CA HIS A 658 -6.68 -25.61 -21.57
C HIS A 658 -6.87 -24.10 -21.51
N ILE A 659 -8.10 -23.64 -21.63
CA ILE A 659 -8.47 -22.22 -21.56
C ILE A 659 -9.17 -21.96 -20.23
N VAL A 660 -8.57 -21.09 -19.41
CA VAL A 660 -9.11 -20.67 -18.13
C VAL A 660 -9.71 -19.28 -18.27
N ILE A 661 -10.97 -19.16 -17.88
CA ILE A 661 -11.75 -17.93 -17.90
C ILE A 661 -12.05 -17.57 -16.46
N GLN A 662 -11.51 -16.47 -15.97
CA GLN A 662 -11.87 -15.94 -14.66
C GLN A 662 -12.64 -14.64 -14.88
N ILE A 663 -13.78 -14.52 -14.22
CA ILE A 663 -14.72 -13.40 -14.38
C ILE A 663 -15.38 -13.05 -13.05
N SER A 664 -15.97 -11.86 -12.96
CA SER A 664 -16.73 -11.42 -11.78
C SER A 664 -18.24 -11.35 -12.02
N SER A 665 -18.69 -11.49 -13.27
CA SER A 665 -20.11 -11.52 -13.59
C SER A 665 -20.46 -12.46 -14.75
N VAL A 666 -21.65 -13.06 -14.67
CA VAL A 666 -22.28 -13.83 -15.75
C VAL A 666 -23.67 -13.25 -16.02
N ALA A 667 -23.90 -12.78 -17.25
CA ALA A 667 -25.23 -12.35 -17.71
C ALA A 667 -26.11 -13.55 -18.08
N THR A 668 -27.38 -13.30 -18.42
CA THR A 668 -28.25 -14.36 -18.98
C THR A 668 -27.85 -14.64 -20.43
N LEU A 669 -27.20 -15.78 -20.67
CA LEU A 669 -26.70 -16.24 -21.98
C LEU A 669 -27.74 -17.04 -22.78
N GLY A 670 -28.81 -17.49 -22.10
CA GLY A 670 -29.92 -18.25 -22.69
C GLY A 670 -30.04 -19.66 -22.12
N GLN A 671 -31.13 -20.35 -22.47
CA GLN A 671 -31.47 -21.68 -21.94
C GLN A 671 -30.62 -22.83 -22.52
N THR A 672 -29.81 -22.56 -23.54
CA THR A 672 -28.95 -23.55 -24.20
C THR A 672 -27.51 -23.06 -24.21
N ASN A 673 -26.56 -23.98 -24.27
CA ASN A 673 -25.13 -23.66 -24.31
C ASN A 673 -24.63 -23.17 -25.67
N LYS A 674 -25.52 -22.97 -26.67
CA LYS A 674 -25.14 -22.62 -28.05
C LYS A 674 -24.25 -21.38 -28.13
N TRP A 675 -24.64 -20.28 -27.49
CA TRP A 675 -23.81 -19.07 -27.51
C TRP A 675 -22.46 -19.30 -26.82
N LEU A 676 -22.47 -19.95 -25.65
CA LEU A 676 -21.24 -20.22 -24.89
C LEU A 676 -20.26 -21.11 -25.69
N LYS A 677 -20.73 -22.22 -26.26
CA LYS A 677 -19.88 -23.19 -26.97
C LYS A 677 -19.60 -22.79 -28.41
N ASP A 678 -20.64 -22.50 -29.18
CA ASP A 678 -20.55 -22.37 -30.63
C ASP A 678 -20.05 -20.98 -31.06
N VAL A 679 -20.21 -19.97 -30.19
CA VAL A 679 -19.76 -18.59 -30.45
C VAL A 679 -18.55 -18.27 -29.58
N PHE A 680 -18.71 -18.24 -28.25
CA PHE A 680 -17.70 -17.67 -27.37
C PHE A 680 -16.45 -18.55 -27.21
N PHE A 681 -16.60 -19.83 -26.83
CA PHE A 681 -15.48 -20.77 -26.75
C PHE A 681 -14.77 -20.95 -28.10
N LYS A 682 -15.55 -20.98 -29.19
CA LYS A 682 -15.00 -21.03 -30.55
C LYS A 682 -14.19 -19.78 -30.89
N ALA A 683 -14.58 -18.59 -30.43
CA ALA A 683 -13.82 -17.35 -30.61
C ALA A 683 -12.51 -17.33 -29.82
N LEU A 684 -12.45 -18.02 -28.67
CA LEU A 684 -11.23 -18.17 -27.84
C LEU A 684 -10.25 -19.21 -28.41
N THR A 685 -10.63 -19.99 -29.42
CA THR A 685 -9.77 -21.03 -29.98
C THR A 685 -9.12 -20.53 -31.28
N PRO A 686 -7.77 -20.46 -31.35
CA PRO A 686 -7.06 -20.15 -32.59
C PRO A 686 -7.42 -21.14 -33.71
N THR A 687 -7.51 -20.68 -34.96
CA THR A 687 -7.99 -21.48 -36.10
C THR A 687 -7.07 -22.64 -36.51
N LYS A 688 -5.79 -22.61 -36.10
CA LYS A 688 -4.75 -23.60 -36.47
C LYS A 688 -4.34 -24.52 -35.31
N THR A 689 -5.26 -24.88 -34.41
CA THR A 689 -4.96 -25.81 -33.31
C THR A 689 -5.12 -27.29 -33.72
N PRO A 690 -4.14 -28.18 -33.46
CA PRO A 690 -4.23 -29.60 -33.80
C PRO A 690 -5.27 -30.39 -32.99
N GLN A 691 -5.61 -29.91 -31.79
CA GLN A 691 -6.51 -30.57 -30.84
C GLN A 691 -7.52 -29.59 -30.24
N PRO A 692 -8.73 -30.05 -29.87
CA PRO A 692 -9.74 -29.21 -29.22
C PRO A 692 -9.32 -28.81 -27.80
N SER A 693 -9.48 -27.52 -27.47
CA SER A 693 -9.25 -26.99 -26.13
C SER A 693 -10.27 -27.50 -25.12
N THR A 694 -9.85 -27.63 -23.87
CA THR A 694 -10.71 -27.78 -22.69
C THR A 694 -10.92 -26.42 -22.01
N TYR A 695 -11.97 -26.28 -21.19
CA TYR A 695 -12.39 -24.97 -20.65
C TYR A 695 -12.76 -25.05 -19.18
N SER A 696 -12.25 -24.11 -18.40
CA SER A 696 -12.64 -23.85 -17.01
C SER A 696 -13.05 -22.39 -16.83
N ILE A 697 -14.05 -22.17 -16.00
CA ILE A 697 -14.60 -20.87 -15.63
C ILE A 697 -14.49 -20.72 -14.12
N ILE A 698 -13.59 -19.85 -13.66
CA ILE A 698 -13.42 -19.54 -12.24
C ILE A 698 -14.47 -18.51 -11.84
N PHE A 699 -15.30 -18.88 -10.87
CA PHE A 699 -16.30 -18.01 -10.27
C PHE A 699 -16.43 -18.38 -8.77
N PRO A 700 -16.50 -17.41 -7.85
CA PRO A 700 -16.48 -17.74 -6.42
C PRO A 700 -17.80 -18.33 -5.92
N THR A 701 -17.71 -19.22 -4.93
CA THR A 701 -18.88 -19.73 -4.18
C THR A 701 -19.30 -18.74 -3.07
N PRO A 702 -20.51 -18.85 -2.50
CA PRO A 702 -20.90 -18.06 -1.33
C PRO A 702 -19.97 -18.21 -0.14
N ASP A 703 -19.41 -19.39 0.08
CA ASP A 703 -18.46 -19.61 1.18
C ASP A 703 -17.14 -18.87 0.96
N GLU A 704 -16.65 -18.82 -0.28
CA GLU A 704 -15.45 -18.07 -0.63
C GLU A 704 -15.63 -16.56 -0.47
N ILE A 705 -16.80 -16.03 -0.82
CA ILE A 705 -17.17 -14.63 -0.57
C ILE A 705 -17.28 -14.36 0.94
N ARG A 706 -17.99 -15.22 1.67
CA ARG A 706 -18.17 -15.13 3.12
C ARG A 706 -16.83 -15.12 3.87
N ARG A 707 -15.83 -15.89 3.40
CA ARG A 707 -14.47 -15.94 3.97
C ARG A 707 -13.50 -14.94 3.33
N SER A 708 -13.95 -14.04 2.46
CA SER A 708 -13.07 -13.06 1.81
C SER A 708 -12.70 -11.90 2.75
N LEU A 709 -11.67 -11.12 2.42
CA LEU A 709 -11.16 -10.00 3.24
C LEU A 709 -12.18 -8.90 3.54
N ASN A 710 -13.28 -8.79 2.80
CA ASN A 710 -14.38 -7.86 3.15
C ASN A 710 -15.68 -8.59 3.52
N GLY A 711 -15.62 -9.90 3.80
CA GLY A 711 -16.81 -10.71 4.03
C GLY A 711 -17.79 -10.62 2.87
N TYR A 712 -19.09 -10.58 3.16
CA TYR A 712 -20.11 -10.47 2.12
C TYR A 712 -20.06 -9.16 1.32
N ASN A 713 -19.43 -8.09 1.82
CA ASN A 713 -19.31 -6.84 1.06
C ASN A 713 -18.55 -7.02 -0.26
N SER A 714 -17.60 -7.96 -0.33
CA SER A 714 -16.93 -8.35 -1.58
C SER A 714 -17.90 -8.83 -2.67
N GLY A 715 -19.01 -9.45 -2.25
CA GLY A 715 -20.03 -9.99 -3.14
C GLY A 715 -20.85 -8.91 -3.85
N GLY A 716 -20.81 -7.66 -3.39
CA GLY A 716 -21.51 -6.53 -3.99
C GLY A 716 -21.04 -6.18 -5.41
N SER A 717 -19.81 -6.55 -5.78
CA SER A 717 -19.23 -6.33 -7.13
C SER A 717 -19.19 -7.61 -7.98
N ILE A 718 -19.80 -8.70 -7.51
CA ILE A 718 -19.76 -10.03 -8.15
C ILE A 718 -21.18 -10.51 -8.41
N HIS A 719 -21.50 -10.82 -9.66
CA HIS A 719 -22.91 -10.98 -10.07
C HIS A 719 -23.14 -12.16 -11.00
N MET A 720 -23.86 -13.16 -10.49
CA MET A 720 -24.54 -14.18 -11.29
C MET A 720 -25.95 -14.36 -10.72
N LYS A 721 -26.96 -14.22 -11.58
CA LYS A 721 -28.36 -14.50 -11.20
C LYS A 721 -28.66 -15.96 -11.48
N THR A 722 -29.35 -16.63 -10.57
CA THR A 722 -29.63 -18.08 -10.62
C THR A 722 -31.11 -18.44 -10.44
N GLN A 723 -31.97 -17.44 -10.21
CA GLN A 723 -33.35 -17.64 -9.73
C GLN A 723 -34.33 -18.07 -10.84
N SER A 724 -34.21 -17.53 -12.06
CA SER A 724 -35.17 -17.84 -13.13
C SER A 724 -34.89 -19.20 -13.78
N ALA A 725 -35.92 -19.83 -14.35
CA ALA A 725 -35.78 -21.11 -15.05
C ALA A 725 -34.71 -21.10 -16.16
N ALA A 726 -34.54 -19.95 -16.85
CA ALA A 726 -33.50 -19.79 -17.85
C ALA A 726 -32.10 -19.78 -17.24
N GLN A 727 -31.93 -19.13 -16.09
CA GLN A 727 -30.68 -19.07 -15.35
C GLN A 727 -30.32 -20.41 -14.71
N GLN A 728 -31.30 -21.19 -14.25
CA GLN A 728 -31.08 -22.55 -13.76
C GLN A 728 -30.59 -23.49 -14.86
N LYS A 729 -31.21 -23.47 -16.05
CA LYS A 729 -30.71 -24.21 -17.22
C LYS A 729 -29.31 -23.76 -17.63
N GLN A 730 -29.05 -22.46 -17.53
CA GLN A 730 -27.71 -21.90 -17.75
C GLN A 730 -26.68 -22.45 -16.78
N LEU A 731 -26.97 -22.42 -15.49
CA LEU A 731 -26.11 -23.00 -14.47
C LEU A 731 -25.86 -24.49 -14.74
N GLN A 732 -26.89 -25.25 -15.13
CA GLN A 732 -26.76 -26.67 -15.44
C GLN A 732 -25.73 -26.95 -16.54
N TYR A 733 -25.75 -26.20 -17.66
CA TYR A 733 -24.77 -26.43 -18.73
C TYR A 733 -23.40 -25.80 -18.45
N MET A 734 -23.32 -24.81 -17.57
CA MET A 734 -22.05 -24.17 -17.17
C MET A 734 -21.32 -24.98 -16.10
N ARG A 735 -22.04 -25.71 -15.24
CA ARG A 735 -21.49 -26.43 -14.08
C ARG A 735 -20.26 -27.28 -14.38
N PRO A 736 -20.18 -28.04 -15.49
CA PRO A 736 -18.98 -28.83 -15.80
C PRO A 736 -17.71 -28.02 -16.05
N HIS A 737 -17.85 -26.71 -16.26
CA HIS A 737 -16.75 -25.77 -16.45
C HIS A 737 -16.43 -24.98 -15.18
N LEU A 738 -17.30 -24.95 -14.16
CA LEU A 738 -17.12 -24.08 -13.00
C LEU A 738 -16.00 -24.59 -12.08
N CYS A 739 -15.12 -23.66 -11.68
CA CYS A 739 -14.03 -23.86 -10.73
C CYS A 739 -14.12 -22.81 -9.62
N GLN A 740 -13.75 -23.22 -8.41
CA GLN A 740 -13.67 -22.37 -7.22
C GLN A 740 -12.55 -21.33 -7.38
N TRP A 741 -12.68 -20.18 -6.69
CA TRP A 741 -11.67 -19.12 -6.72
C TRP A 741 -10.46 -19.45 -5.83
N ALA A 742 -10.73 -19.73 -4.57
CA ALA A 742 -9.78 -20.13 -3.55
C ALA A 742 -9.58 -21.64 -3.50
N GLY A 743 -10.57 -22.45 -3.88
CA GLY A 743 -10.40 -23.89 -4.01
C GLY A 743 -10.13 -24.64 -2.70
N ASP A 744 -10.55 -24.08 -1.57
CA ASP A 744 -10.35 -24.60 -0.21
C ASP A 744 -11.67 -24.70 0.58
N SER A 745 -12.80 -24.73 -0.12
CA SER A 745 -14.12 -24.81 0.51
C SER A 745 -14.26 -26.12 1.28
N LEU A 746 -14.56 -26.02 2.58
CA LEU A 746 -14.88 -27.19 3.41
C LEU A 746 -16.37 -27.52 3.31
N PRO A 747 -16.75 -28.81 3.42
CA PRO A 747 -18.13 -29.17 3.70
C PRO A 747 -18.61 -28.44 4.97
N PRO A 748 -19.89 -28.07 5.07
CA PRO A 748 -20.42 -27.42 6.28
C PRO A 748 -20.14 -28.25 7.54
N GLY A 749 -19.39 -27.70 8.50
CA GLY A 749 -19.18 -28.29 9.83
C GLY A 749 -17.85 -29.02 10.10
N GLN A 750 -16.86 -28.98 9.20
CA GLN A 750 -15.51 -29.54 9.45
C GLN A 750 -14.44 -28.46 9.68
N CYS A 751 -13.43 -28.78 10.49
CA CYS A 751 -12.22 -27.98 10.71
C CYS A 751 -11.04 -28.57 9.92
N ILE A 752 -10.09 -27.71 9.52
CA ILE A 752 -8.92 -28.08 8.71
C ILE A 752 -7.92 -28.86 9.57
N ASP A 753 -7.53 -30.03 9.10
CA ASP A 753 -6.33 -30.72 9.55
C ASP A 753 -5.11 -30.07 8.88
N LEU A 754 -4.25 -29.43 9.66
CA LEU A 754 -3.06 -28.71 9.19
C LEU A 754 -1.87 -29.64 8.91
N SER A 755 -2.07 -30.97 8.93
CA SER A 755 -0.99 -31.95 8.79
C SER A 755 -0.69 -32.41 7.34
N GLU A 756 -1.51 -32.04 6.35
CA GLU A 756 -1.26 -32.41 4.95
C GLU A 756 -0.32 -31.43 4.25
N ASP A 757 0.89 -31.93 3.95
CA ASP A 757 1.96 -31.25 3.24
C ASP A 757 1.58 -31.01 1.76
N ASN A 758 1.11 -29.80 1.45
CA ASN A 758 0.52 -29.45 0.14
C ASN A 758 1.57 -28.99 -0.89
N SER A 759 2.70 -29.69 -0.97
CA SER A 759 3.91 -29.31 -1.73
C SER A 759 3.74 -29.18 -3.26
N SER A 760 2.57 -29.52 -3.81
CA SER A 760 2.28 -29.46 -5.26
C SER A 760 1.46 -28.24 -5.72
N ARG A 761 0.93 -27.44 -4.79
CA ARG A 761 0.06 -26.29 -5.09
C ARG A 761 0.88 -25.04 -5.40
N ARG A 762 0.64 -24.43 -6.57
CA ARG A 762 1.24 -23.15 -6.99
C ARG A 762 0.32 -22.00 -6.59
N GLU A 763 0.67 -21.31 -5.51
CA GLU A 763 -0.20 -20.33 -4.86
C GLU A 763 0.00 -18.90 -5.37
N ALA A 764 -1.06 -18.24 -5.85
CA ALA A 764 -1.05 -16.83 -6.20
C ALA A 764 -1.02 -15.89 -4.98
N GLY A 765 -1.41 -16.40 -3.81
CA GLY A 765 -1.48 -15.63 -2.56
C GLY A 765 -2.70 -14.71 -2.46
N ARG A 766 -3.76 -14.97 -3.23
CA ARG A 766 -4.96 -14.11 -3.34
C ARG A 766 -6.29 -14.81 -3.06
N ALA A 767 -6.24 -16.02 -2.50
CA ALA A 767 -7.44 -16.82 -2.21
C ALA A 767 -8.52 -16.06 -1.40
N ARG A 768 -8.11 -15.21 -0.44
CA ARG A 768 -9.04 -14.42 0.39
C ARG A 768 -9.42 -13.06 -0.20
N ALA A 769 -8.79 -12.62 -1.29
CA ALA A 769 -9.12 -11.37 -1.96
C ALA A 769 -10.07 -11.65 -3.14
N ALA A 770 -11.35 -11.33 -2.96
CA ALA A 770 -12.38 -11.70 -3.92
C ALA A 770 -12.09 -11.15 -5.33
N PRO A 771 -12.42 -11.91 -6.39
CA PRO A 771 -12.02 -11.54 -7.73
C PRO A 771 -12.98 -10.52 -8.36
N HIS A 772 -12.44 -9.36 -8.69
CA HIS A 772 -13.08 -8.44 -9.63
C HIS A 772 -12.29 -8.30 -10.95
N ILE A 773 -11.08 -8.82 -11.01
CA ILE A 773 -10.33 -9.06 -12.24
C ILE A 773 -11.14 -9.91 -13.24
N LYS A 774 -10.85 -9.77 -14.54
CA LYS A 774 -11.30 -10.70 -15.58
C LYS A 774 -10.10 -11.08 -16.43
N THR A 775 -9.80 -12.38 -16.46
CA THR A 775 -8.68 -12.93 -17.22
C THR A 775 -9.13 -14.08 -18.10
N TYR A 776 -8.51 -14.19 -19.26
CA TYR A 776 -8.70 -15.30 -20.18
C TYR A 776 -7.31 -15.77 -20.59
N ILE A 777 -6.96 -17.00 -20.23
CA ILE A 777 -5.60 -17.52 -20.40
C ILE A 777 -5.68 -18.87 -21.09
N ARG A 778 -4.95 -19.02 -22.19
CA ARG A 778 -4.77 -20.31 -22.85
C ARG A 778 -3.43 -20.91 -22.47
N PHE A 779 -3.47 -21.97 -21.70
CA PHE A 779 -2.33 -22.83 -21.44
C PHE A 779 -2.11 -23.80 -22.58
N ALA A 780 -0.84 -24.12 -22.84
CA ALA A 780 -0.46 -25.05 -23.90
C ALA A 780 -1.04 -26.45 -23.69
N ASP A 781 -1.18 -26.87 -22.42
CA ASP A 781 -1.77 -28.14 -22.02
C ASP A 781 -2.45 -28.08 -20.63
N SER A 782 -2.94 -29.23 -20.17
CA SER A 782 -3.60 -29.39 -18.87
C SER A 782 -2.68 -29.28 -17.65
N ASP A 783 -1.35 -29.31 -17.82
CA ASP A 783 -0.41 -29.13 -16.71
C ASP A 783 -0.25 -27.64 -16.37
N MET A 784 -0.68 -26.76 -17.28
CA MET A 784 -0.70 -25.31 -17.09
C MET A 784 0.68 -24.76 -16.70
N LYS A 785 1.73 -25.27 -17.34
CA LYS A 785 3.12 -24.82 -17.14
C LYS A 785 3.55 -23.71 -18.08
N THR A 786 2.94 -23.63 -19.25
CA THR A 786 3.27 -22.62 -20.26
C THR A 786 2.00 -22.00 -20.82
N ILE A 787 2.09 -20.71 -21.14
CA ILE A 787 0.97 -19.90 -21.61
C ILE A 787 1.20 -19.55 -23.07
N ASP A 788 0.22 -19.82 -23.92
CA ASP A 788 0.27 -19.45 -25.34
C ASP A 788 -0.18 -18.00 -25.54
N TRP A 789 -1.21 -17.57 -24.82
CA TRP A 789 -1.63 -16.17 -24.73
C TRP A 789 -2.41 -15.91 -23.45
N ALA A 790 -2.38 -14.67 -23.00
CA ALA A 790 -3.15 -14.21 -21.86
C ALA A 790 -3.81 -12.86 -22.17
N MET A 791 -5.02 -12.70 -21.66
CA MET A 791 -5.85 -11.51 -21.83
C MET A 791 -6.36 -11.01 -20.48
N VAL A 792 -6.26 -9.69 -20.27
CA VAL A 792 -6.91 -8.98 -19.16
C VAL A 792 -7.90 -8.00 -19.78
N SER A 793 -9.13 -7.99 -19.28
CA SER A 793 -10.21 -7.17 -19.87
C SER A 793 -11.19 -6.69 -18.81
N SER A 794 -11.98 -5.68 -19.15
CA SER A 794 -13.19 -5.36 -18.39
C SER A 794 -14.34 -6.34 -18.69
N ALA A 795 -14.32 -7.01 -19.85
CA ALA A 795 -15.45 -7.81 -20.32
C ALA A 795 -15.71 -9.04 -19.42
N ASN A 796 -16.94 -9.14 -18.93
CA ASN A 796 -17.47 -10.32 -18.25
C ASN A 796 -18.12 -11.29 -19.26
N LEU A 797 -18.59 -12.45 -18.79
CA LEU A 797 -19.29 -13.41 -19.67
C LEU A 797 -20.71 -12.93 -19.96
N SER A 798 -20.86 -12.18 -21.06
CA SER A 798 -22.11 -11.52 -21.44
C SER A 798 -22.21 -11.31 -22.95
N THR A 799 -23.42 -11.46 -23.49
CA THR A 799 -23.75 -11.13 -24.88
C THR A 799 -23.75 -9.63 -25.13
N GLN A 800 -23.99 -8.79 -24.11
CA GLN A 800 -23.91 -7.33 -24.22
C GLN A 800 -22.46 -6.87 -24.33
N ALA A 801 -21.55 -7.52 -23.59
CA ALA A 801 -20.12 -7.25 -23.60
C ALA A 801 -19.43 -7.77 -24.87
N TRP A 802 -19.56 -9.06 -25.17
CA TRP A 802 -18.86 -9.69 -26.30
C TRP A 802 -19.65 -9.66 -27.62
N GLY A 803 -20.95 -9.40 -27.57
CA GLY A 803 -21.83 -9.45 -28.73
C GLY A 803 -22.66 -10.74 -28.81
N ALA A 804 -23.88 -10.61 -29.29
CA ALA A 804 -24.78 -11.73 -29.52
C ALA A 804 -24.28 -12.66 -30.65
N ALA A 805 -24.90 -13.84 -30.78
CA ALA A 805 -24.75 -14.65 -31.98
C ALA A 805 -25.20 -13.86 -33.22
N THR A 806 -24.67 -14.22 -34.40
CA THR A 806 -25.11 -13.62 -35.67
C THR A 806 -26.61 -13.80 -35.84
N ASN A 807 -27.32 -12.72 -36.16
CA ASN A 807 -28.72 -12.77 -36.54
C ASN A 807 -28.88 -13.33 -37.97
N ALA A 808 -30.13 -13.41 -38.46
CA ALA A 808 -30.42 -13.89 -39.81
C ALA A 808 -29.78 -13.05 -40.94
N SER A 809 -29.50 -11.77 -40.67
CA SER A 809 -28.78 -10.87 -41.59
C SER A 809 -27.26 -10.95 -41.43
N GLY A 810 -26.71 -11.87 -40.63
CA GLY A 810 -25.27 -12.02 -40.45
C GLY A 810 -24.63 -10.98 -39.53
N GLU A 811 -25.42 -10.17 -38.82
CA GLU A 811 -24.94 -9.10 -37.95
C GLU A 811 -24.75 -9.57 -36.50
N VAL A 812 -23.70 -9.06 -35.87
CA VAL A 812 -23.40 -9.18 -34.45
C VAL A 812 -23.77 -7.87 -33.77
N ARG A 813 -24.63 -7.96 -32.74
CA ARG A 813 -25.05 -6.81 -31.93
C ARG A 813 -24.27 -6.78 -30.63
N ILE A 814 -23.62 -5.65 -30.35
CA ILE A 814 -22.86 -5.35 -29.12
C ILE A 814 -23.54 -4.17 -28.42
N CYS A 815 -23.67 -4.23 -27.11
CA CYS A 815 -24.41 -3.22 -26.33
C CYS A 815 -23.54 -2.43 -25.35
N SER A 816 -22.38 -2.95 -24.96
CA SER A 816 -21.55 -2.36 -23.90
C SER A 816 -20.21 -1.84 -24.43
N TRP A 817 -19.62 -0.91 -23.68
CA TRP A 817 -18.24 -0.49 -23.84
C TRP A 817 -17.34 -1.37 -23.00
N GLU A 818 -16.41 -2.09 -23.62
CA GLU A 818 -15.40 -2.90 -22.93
C GLU A 818 -14.02 -2.60 -23.51
N ILE A 819 -12.97 -2.84 -22.72
CA ILE A 819 -11.58 -2.68 -23.17
C ILE A 819 -10.68 -3.68 -22.44
N GLY A 820 -9.65 -4.15 -23.14
CA GLY A 820 -8.70 -5.13 -22.64
C GLY A 820 -7.47 -5.22 -23.53
N VAL A 821 -6.51 -6.01 -23.09
CA VAL A 821 -5.25 -6.27 -23.81
C VAL A 821 -4.97 -7.77 -23.88
N VAL A 822 -4.41 -8.20 -25.00
CA VAL A 822 -3.92 -9.56 -25.23
C VAL A 822 -2.41 -9.52 -25.42
N VAL A 823 -1.71 -10.41 -24.72
CA VAL A 823 -0.25 -10.59 -24.81
C VAL A 823 0.09 -12.06 -25.07
N TRP A 824 1.18 -12.31 -25.80
CA TRP A 824 1.71 -13.64 -26.10
C TRP A 824 3.25 -13.58 -26.22
N PRO A 825 3.96 -14.71 -26.14
CA PRO A 825 5.43 -14.73 -26.03
C PRO A 825 6.16 -14.02 -27.19
N ASP A 826 5.75 -14.27 -28.43
CA ASP A 826 6.43 -13.77 -29.64
C ASP A 826 6.49 -12.24 -29.74
N LEU A 827 5.64 -11.51 -29.01
CA LEU A 827 5.66 -10.05 -28.96
C LEU A 827 6.98 -9.48 -28.43
N PHE A 828 7.73 -10.28 -27.66
CA PHE A 828 8.85 -9.79 -26.89
C PHE A 828 10.22 -10.25 -27.42
N ARG A 829 10.25 -10.79 -28.65
CA ARG A 829 11.49 -11.11 -29.35
C ARG A 829 12.22 -9.83 -29.78
N ASP A 830 13.54 -9.84 -29.77
CA ASP A 830 14.36 -8.75 -30.31
C ASP A 830 14.22 -8.73 -31.84
N GLU A 831 13.94 -7.56 -32.44
CA GLU A 831 13.80 -7.41 -33.90
C GLU A 831 15.16 -7.35 -34.65
N ASP A 832 16.28 -7.48 -33.94
CA ASP A 832 17.64 -7.41 -34.51
C ASP A 832 18.26 -8.80 -34.77
N CYS A 833 17.73 -9.49 -35.78
CA CYS A 833 18.51 -10.39 -36.63
C CYS A 833 18.02 -10.13 -38.06
N GLY A 834 18.80 -9.36 -38.81
CA GLY A 834 18.41 -8.82 -40.11
C GLY A 834 17.94 -9.88 -41.11
N ASP A 835 16.94 -9.51 -41.92
CA ASP A 835 17.25 -9.13 -43.30
C ASP A 835 16.10 -8.33 -43.92
N ALA A 836 16.49 -7.22 -44.54
CA ALA A 836 15.67 -6.44 -45.43
C ALA A 836 15.45 -7.20 -46.75
N ALA A 837 14.20 -7.19 -47.23
CA ALA A 837 13.77 -7.33 -48.64
C ALA A 837 14.41 -8.42 -49.53
N SER A 838 13.64 -9.46 -49.92
CA SER A 838 13.12 -9.67 -51.29
C SER A 838 12.43 -11.04 -51.45
N PRO A 839 11.44 -11.20 -52.37
CA PRO A 839 10.68 -12.44 -52.56
C PRO A 839 11.22 -13.28 -53.71
N SER A 840 11.55 -14.56 -53.48
CA SER A 840 11.57 -15.57 -54.56
C SER A 840 11.44 -16.99 -54.01
N ALA A 841 10.49 -17.74 -54.55
CA ALA A 841 10.29 -19.15 -54.32
C ALA A 841 11.33 -20.02 -55.04
N SER A 842 11.81 -21.09 -54.38
CA SER A 842 12.21 -22.32 -55.06
C SER A 842 12.14 -23.53 -54.12
N LYS A 843 11.49 -24.60 -54.59
CA LYS A 843 11.39 -25.94 -53.99
C LYS A 843 12.77 -26.64 -53.94
N SER A 844 13.07 -27.41 -52.90
CA SER A 844 13.60 -28.79 -53.00
C SER A 844 13.96 -29.44 -51.63
N GLU A 845 13.39 -30.64 -51.46
CA GLU A 845 13.89 -31.88 -50.79
C GLU A 845 14.08 -32.02 -49.26
N PRO A 846 13.82 -33.24 -48.72
CA PRO A 846 13.57 -33.47 -47.29
C PRO A 846 14.85 -33.80 -46.55
N ARG A 847 15.10 -33.09 -45.44
CA ARG A 847 16.19 -33.40 -44.51
C ARG A 847 15.61 -34.12 -43.28
N ALA A 848 16.24 -35.25 -42.94
CA ALA A 848 15.87 -36.19 -41.89
C ALA A 848 15.56 -35.53 -40.54
N GLU A 849 14.61 -36.16 -39.84
CA GLU A 849 14.14 -35.88 -38.48
C GLU A 849 15.30 -35.53 -37.54
N ARG A 850 15.46 -34.24 -37.25
CA ARG A 850 16.11 -33.73 -36.04
C ARG A 850 15.00 -33.20 -35.15
N GLU A 851 15.12 -33.48 -33.85
CA GLU A 851 14.26 -32.96 -32.79
C GLU A 851 13.94 -31.48 -33.03
N SER A 852 12.65 -31.15 -32.91
CA SER A 852 12.13 -29.81 -33.18
C SER A 852 12.91 -28.77 -32.37
N PRO A 853 13.41 -27.67 -32.98
CA PRO A 853 14.12 -26.64 -32.23
C PRO A 853 13.21 -26.07 -31.14
N ALA A 854 13.76 -25.84 -29.95
CA ALA A 854 13.06 -25.25 -28.81
C ALA A 854 12.44 -23.89 -29.20
N PRO A 855 11.31 -23.47 -28.59
CA PRO A 855 10.67 -22.22 -28.96
C PRO A 855 11.55 -21.02 -28.61
N ASP A 856 11.78 -20.12 -29.56
CA ASP A 856 12.60 -18.91 -29.35
C ASP A 856 12.05 -18.00 -28.24
N ALA A 857 10.73 -17.98 -28.02
CA ALA A 857 10.11 -17.25 -26.91
C ALA A 857 9.07 -18.12 -26.19
N LEU A 858 9.03 -18.04 -24.86
CA LEU A 858 8.13 -18.79 -23.99
C LEU A 858 7.48 -17.87 -22.96
N MET A 859 6.19 -18.07 -22.64
CA MET A 859 5.53 -17.38 -21.52
C MET A 859 5.16 -18.39 -20.43
N VAL A 860 5.48 -18.05 -19.18
CA VAL A 860 5.34 -18.94 -18.03
C VAL A 860 4.53 -18.29 -16.89
N PRO A 861 3.65 -19.04 -16.21
CA PRO A 861 2.92 -18.54 -15.06
C PRO A 861 3.87 -18.31 -13.88
N CYS A 862 3.75 -17.15 -13.24
CA CYS A 862 4.52 -16.75 -12.07
C CYS A 862 3.59 -16.42 -10.92
N PHE A 863 4.04 -16.67 -9.70
CA PHE A 863 3.22 -16.63 -8.49
C PHE A 863 3.88 -15.73 -7.45
N LYS A 864 3.08 -14.91 -6.76
CA LYS A 864 3.51 -13.95 -5.72
C LYS A 864 4.52 -12.86 -6.17
N ARG A 865 5.16 -12.98 -7.34
CA ARG A 865 6.08 -12.01 -7.95
C ARG A 865 5.87 -11.92 -9.46
N ASP A 866 6.31 -10.82 -10.07
CA ASP A 866 6.19 -10.58 -11.53
C ASP A 866 7.36 -11.17 -12.33
N ARG A 867 8.28 -11.87 -11.66
CA ARG A 867 9.37 -12.64 -12.26
C ARG A 867 9.24 -14.12 -11.90
N PRO A 868 9.63 -15.06 -12.79
CA PRO A 868 9.68 -16.48 -12.46
C PRO A 868 10.76 -16.74 -11.42
N ALA A 869 10.48 -17.69 -10.52
CA ALA A 869 11.53 -18.40 -9.81
C ALA A 869 12.29 -19.24 -10.84
N VAL A 870 13.63 -19.25 -10.79
CA VAL A 870 14.52 -19.90 -11.77
C VAL A 870 13.95 -21.27 -12.19
N ALA A 871 13.45 -21.37 -13.42
CA ALA A 871 12.79 -22.58 -13.91
C ALA A 871 13.80 -23.42 -14.71
N GLU A 872 13.88 -24.72 -14.43
CA GLU A 872 14.65 -25.70 -15.21
C GLU A 872 14.24 -25.72 -16.70
N GLU A 873 13.00 -25.31 -17.02
CA GLU A 873 12.47 -25.20 -18.38
C GLU A 873 12.95 -23.93 -19.12
N ALA A 874 13.61 -22.98 -18.43
CA ALA A 874 14.14 -21.73 -18.99
C ALA A 874 15.47 -21.91 -19.73
N GLU A 875 16.13 -23.07 -19.63
CA GLU A 875 17.43 -23.31 -20.26
C GLU A 875 17.38 -23.44 -21.80
N THR A 876 16.18 -23.52 -22.39
CA THR A 876 16.01 -23.83 -23.83
C THR A 876 15.45 -22.72 -24.70
N ALA A 877 14.88 -21.65 -24.13
CA ALA A 877 14.27 -20.54 -24.90
C ALA A 877 15.15 -19.29 -24.88
N SER A 878 15.18 -18.52 -25.97
CA SER A 878 15.97 -17.27 -26.03
C SER A 878 15.33 -16.13 -25.23
N VAL A 879 14.01 -16.12 -25.10
CA VAL A 879 13.22 -15.13 -24.33
C VAL A 879 12.20 -15.85 -23.46
N VAL A 880 12.14 -15.49 -22.17
CA VAL A 880 11.13 -15.98 -21.23
C VAL A 880 10.32 -14.81 -20.68
N VAL A 881 9.01 -14.84 -20.89
CA VAL A 881 8.06 -13.81 -20.44
C VAL A 881 7.28 -14.34 -19.25
N ALA A 882 7.34 -13.64 -18.13
CA ALA A 882 6.53 -13.97 -16.97
C ALA A 882 5.06 -13.59 -17.20
N PHE A 883 4.13 -14.33 -16.61
CA PHE A 883 2.74 -13.89 -16.46
C PHE A 883 2.27 -14.06 -15.02
N ARG A 884 1.97 -12.95 -14.34
CA ARG A 884 1.55 -12.95 -12.94
C ARG A 884 0.16 -13.56 -12.80
N MET A 885 0.08 -14.73 -12.16
CA MET A 885 -1.17 -15.46 -11.96
C MET A 885 -1.99 -14.84 -10.82
N PRO A 886 -3.30 -14.58 -11.03
CA PRO A 886 -4.17 -14.04 -9.98
C PRO A 886 -4.84 -15.12 -9.12
N TYR A 887 -4.78 -16.40 -9.52
CA TYR A 887 -5.39 -17.55 -8.85
C TYR A 887 -4.42 -18.73 -8.79
N ASP A 888 -4.71 -19.66 -7.88
CA ASP A 888 -3.87 -20.83 -7.64
C ASP A 888 -4.00 -21.87 -8.76
N LEU A 889 -2.95 -22.67 -8.93
CA LEU A 889 -2.95 -23.86 -9.79
C LEU A 889 -2.51 -25.11 -9.01
N PRO A 890 -3.07 -26.31 -9.28
CA PRO A 890 -4.15 -26.57 -10.25
C PRO A 890 -5.50 -26.00 -9.79
N LEU A 891 -6.45 -25.91 -10.72
CA LEU A 891 -7.80 -25.42 -10.43
C LEU A 891 -8.60 -26.46 -9.65
N THR A 892 -9.47 -25.99 -8.75
CA THR A 892 -10.43 -26.85 -8.02
C THR A 892 -11.81 -26.77 -8.70
N PRO A 893 -12.29 -27.84 -9.37
CA PRO A 893 -13.62 -27.87 -9.95
C PRO A 893 -14.71 -27.76 -8.88
N TYR A 894 -15.89 -27.26 -9.25
CA TYR A 894 -17.05 -27.27 -8.37
C TYR A 894 -17.46 -28.70 -7.99
N GLY A 895 -17.67 -28.95 -6.69
CA GLY A 895 -18.24 -30.17 -6.15
C GLY A 895 -19.75 -30.29 -6.43
N ALA A 896 -20.34 -31.41 -6.02
CA ALA A 896 -21.77 -31.68 -6.22
C ALA A 896 -22.70 -30.71 -5.45
N GLY A 897 -22.23 -30.15 -4.32
CA GLY A 897 -22.98 -29.21 -3.50
C GLY A 897 -22.62 -27.74 -3.69
N ASP A 898 -21.62 -27.43 -4.53
CA ASP A 898 -21.18 -26.05 -4.73
C ASP A 898 -22.21 -25.28 -5.56
N GLU A 899 -22.43 -24.03 -5.18
CA GLU A 899 -23.26 -23.08 -5.92
C GLU A 899 -22.45 -21.82 -6.17
N PRO A 900 -22.67 -21.12 -7.30
CA PRO A 900 -22.00 -19.84 -7.54
C PRO A 900 -22.57 -18.75 -6.63
N TRP A 901 -21.74 -17.78 -6.27
CA TRP A 901 -22.21 -16.59 -5.56
C TRP A 901 -23.35 -15.90 -6.33
N CYS A 902 -24.42 -15.58 -5.61
CA CYS A 902 -25.59 -14.91 -6.15
C CYS A 902 -25.99 -13.77 -5.21
N ALA A 903 -25.64 -12.54 -5.58
CA ALA A 903 -25.90 -11.33 -4.80
C ALA A 903 -27.41 -11.03 -4.59
N THR A 904 -28.30 -11.64 -5.39
CA THR A 904 -29.75 -11.51 -5.21
C THR A 904 -30.38 -12.69 -4.48
N ALA A 905 -29.58 -13.60 -3.92
CA ALA A 905 -30.02 -14.66 -3.01
C ALA A 905 -29.64 -14.31 -1.57
N SER A 906 -30.42 -14.79 -0.60
CA SER A 906 -30.07 -14.65 0.82
C SER A 906 -29.10 -15.74 1.25
N HIS A 907 -28.05 -15.36 1.99
CA HIS A 907 -27.04 -16.23 2.58
C HIS A 907 -27.02 -15.97 4.09
N THR A 908 -27.61 -16.89 4.86
CA THR A 908 -27.87 -16.71 6.30
C THR A 908 -26.68 -17.02 7.18
N LEU A 909 -25.73 -17.84 6.71
CA LEU A 909 -24.50 -18.14 7.44
C LEU A 909 -23.69 -16.84 7.60
N PRO A 910 -23.25 -16.48 8.81
CA PRO A 910 -22.48 -15.25 9.00
C PRO A 910 -21.10 -15.36 8.35
N ASP A 911 -20.63 -14.23 7.82
CA ASP A 911 -19.22 -14.03 7.52
C ASP A 911 -18.39 -13.87 8.79
N TRP A 912 -17.08 -13.76 8.63
CA TRP A 912 -16.16 -13.61 9.75
C TRP A 912 -16.33 -12.25 10.48
N GLN A 913 -17.07 -11.29 9.90
CA GLN A 913 -17.47 -10.03 10.54
C GLN A 913 -18.83 -10.13 11.25
N GLY A 914 -19.41 -11.34 11.30
CA GLY A 914 -20.72 -11.59 11.92
C GLY A 914 -21.91 -11.12 11.08
N GLN A 915 -21.69 -10.74 9.81
CA GLN A 915 -22.76 -10.26 8.92
C GLN A 915 -23.34 -11.41 8.09
N SER A 916 -24.65 -11.40 7.90
CA SER A 916 -25.34 -12.25 6.91
C SER A 916 -25.72 -11.40 5.69
N TRP A 917 -25.80 -12.01 4.52
CA TRP A 917 -26.26 -11.32 3.31
C TRP A 917 -27.75 -11.61 3.08
N ILE A 918 -28.61 -10.67 3.44
CA ILE A 918 -30.07 -10.80 3.30
C ILE A 918 -30.56 -9.79 2.27
N VAL A 919 -31.32 -10.27 1.28
CA VAL A 919 -31.82 -9.49 0.13
C VAL A 919 -33.30 -9.19 0.27
#